data_AF-A0AB38AKI1-F1
#
_entry.id   AF-A0AB38AKI1-F1
#
_cell.length_a   1.000
_cell.length_b   1.000
_cell.length_c   1.000
_cell.angle_alpha   90.00
_cell.angle_beta   90.00
_cell.angle_gamma   90.00
#
_symmetry.space_group_name_H-M   'P 1'
#
loop_
_entity.id
_entity.type
_entity.pdbx_description
1 polymer ?
#
loop_
_entity_poly.entity_id
_entity_poly.type
_entity_poly.pdbx_seq_one_letter_code
_entity_poly.pdbx_strand_id
1 'polypeptide(L)'
;MPVPDVSVVVIVYNDADRLPTAIQSVLDQTLRDVEVVIVDDCSTDRSFEVAQRFAAAHPGRVRAIQLPENSGAVGEPRNVGIEHAQGRYVMFLDSDDVLELNACRNMLEAAEKSGSDIVSGLCVRLHKDTRNQKRDEWYAWLYSTTRTVESVTELPDLFVWDTLSTNKCYRREFLIENNLRFPKGIFYEDLIFIAAAYLSARRITLIPNQVYFWHVYQRAAVKSVSNRRHEMANYAHRLEIHRRIDALLAERGLDDIKLAKDVKFLKHDLVLYLRDLPFRDDAYRREFAELSREYLASIAPEAYEHVQPIQAICAYLLQKGDWDNLIPAVDTLINRSKVSSPLTEHDGRIYWCDGHFDDAFGRAVLDVTDVGYHEKPVNQLFLRNQLTGFRSSGRSVALTGQITNPLGVIPPDATLKGELEFSARRRSLQSFHFPVRVLRHDGDTVHWEAAADLTAKLRPLGIVDTIWDVRLRLDVNGVRTTTRLTVADTELSGGLPVRPRLTRMVADHLEPHASAKGHLAFRLVSEGRNAERVQELITRGVQGKPGTLAKTGYRKAKALRQKVVSGDNKLRAYHEVFSRLPVKKRTVVFESHLGKQYSDSPRALYEEMRRQGLDFEAIWSYAGSPEGFPKDATLVKRWSLPYLKALAQAEFWVDNQSYPLKLTKRPETTYLQTWHGSALKNMGFDMPSLKAQTREQQAEQQRSLDRFDRFLIRSEHDVHTLAKAFRLKEKTLLRVGYPRNDALVRARQRETELGRRERGPLAAELGIPEDRTVLLYAPTFRKAGGRHGRFELPFDVERFADQFGDRYVLLVRSHYLNHVVLPPTVAGRVIDVSARHDVTPLLKLADGLITDYSSVMFDYALLDRPLVFFTYDYDEYVHEGRGTYFDLLEHAPGPVVRTEDDFHKAIKSFESQALDYTKSRQEFIAKFGEYDRGDAAKSIVDQFFAQWSR
;
A
#
# COMPACT_ATOMS: atom_id res chain seq x y z
N MET A 1 -27.19 22.44 -38.57
CA MET A 1 -27.25 21.39 -37.53
C MET A 1 -27.11 22.09 -36.18
N PRO A 2 -27.74 21.58 -35.09
CA PRO A 2 -27.52 22.12 -33.76
C PRO A 2 -26.02 22.07 -33.41
N VAL A 3 -25.54 23.08 -32.67
CA VAL A 3 -24.15 23.15 -32.21
C VAL A 3 -23.93 22.01 -31.21
N PRO A 4 -22.88 21.17 -31.35
CA PRO A 4 -22.59 20.11 -30.38
C PRO A 4 -22.30 20.70 -28.99
N ASP A 5 -22.57 19.94 -27.93
CA ASP A 5 -22.15 20.36 -26.58
C ASP A 5 -20.65 20.10 -26.36
N VAL A 6 -20.16 18.95 -26.83
CA VAL A 6 -18.77 18.52 -26.64
C VAL A 6 -18.17 18.07 -27.97
N SER A 7 -16.98 18.59 -28.30
CA SER A 7 -16.09 18.07 -29.33
C SER A 7 -15.02 17.20 -28.70
N VAL A 8 -14.94 15.93 -29.08
CA VAL A 8 -13.78 15.10 -28.74
C VAL A 8 -12.81 15.10 -29.91
N VAL A 9 -11.63 15.68 -29.68
CA VAL A 9 -10.51 15.67 -30.62
C VAL A 9 -9.76 14.37 -30.45
N VAL A 10 -9.79 13.51 -31.47
CA VAL A 10 -9.08 12.23 -31.50
C VAL A 10 -7.85 12.39 -32.37
N ILE A 11 -6.67 12.21 -31.80
CA ILE A 11 -5.41 12.30 -32.57
C ILE A 11 -4.90 10.91 -32.94
N VAL A 12 -4.30 10.78 -34.12
CA VAL A 12 -3.76 9.49 -34.59
C VAL A 12 -2.50 9.66 -35.43
N TYR A 13 -1.55 8.75 -35.21
CA TYR A 13 -0.40 8.54 -36.09
C TYR A 13 -0.03 7.06 -36.11
N ASN A 14 -0.12 6.42 -37.28
CA ASN A 14 0.22 5.01 -37.50
C ASN A 14 -0.42 4.03 -36.47
N ASP A 15 -1.72 4.18 -36.21
CA ASP A 15 -2.45 3.37 -35.23
C ASP A 15 -3.83 2.88 -35.73
N ALA A 16 -3.86 2.37 -36.96
CA ALA A 16 -5.09 1.92 -37.61
C ALA A 16 -5.85 0.83 -36.82
N ASP A 17 -5.16 0.02 -36.02
CA ASP A 17 -5.73 -1.11 -35.30
C ASP A 17 -6.49 -0.69 -34.02
N ARG A 18 -6.07 0.38 -33.34
CA ARG A 18 -6.69 0.83 -32.08
C ARG A 18 -7.65 1.99 -32.27
N LEU A 19 -7.43 2.83 -33.29
CA LEU A 19 -8.28 3.97 -33.63
C LEU A 19 -9.79 3.66 -33.63
N PRO A 20 -10.28 2.52 -34.18
CA PRO A 20 -11.71 2.19 -34.12
C PRO A 20 -12.28 2.11 -32.71
N THR A 21 -11.49 1.61 -31.75
CA THR A 21 -11.92 1.45 -30.36
C THR A 21 -12.03 2.82 -29.67
N ALA A 22 -11.07 3.72 -29.92
CA ALA A 22 -11.09 5.09 -29.42
C ALA A 22 -12.32 5.84 -29.94
N ILE A 23 -12.54 5.85 -31.26
CA ILE A 23 -13.70 6.51 -31.88
C ILE A 23 -15.01 5.94 -31.36
N GLN A 24 -15.13 4.61 -31.25
CA GLN A 24 -16.35 3.98 -30.75
C GLN A 24 -16.65 4.39 -29.31
N SER A 25 -15.63 4.56 -28.45
CA SER A 25 -15.82 5.03 -27.08
C SER A 25 -16.44 6.43 -26.98
N VAL A 26 -16.23 7.26 -28.01
CA VAL A 26 -16.87 8.58 -28.14
C VAL A 26 -18.28 8.45 -28.71
N LEU A 27 -18.48 7.62 -29.74
CA LEU A 27 -19.80 7.42 -30.35
C LEU A 27 -20.82 6.81 -29.39
N ASP A 28 -20.34 5.96 -28.47
CA ASP A 28 -21.13 5.27 -27.44
C ASP A 28 -21.43 6.15 -26.21
N GLN A 29 -20.93 7.38 -26.14
CA GLN A 29 -21.18 8.29 -25.02
C GLN A 29 -22.68 8.45 -24.75
N THR A 30 -23.05 8.50 -23.48
CA THR A 30 -24.46 8.68 -23.07
C THR A 30 -24.99 10.10 -23.33
N LEU A 31 -24.09 11.07 -23.56
CA LEU A 31 -24.45 12.40 -24.08
C LEU A 31 -24.62 12.30 -25.61
N ARG A 32 -25.77 12.73 -26.13
CA ARG A 32 -26.09 12.57 -27.55
C ARG A 32 -25.37 13.58 -28.44
N ASP A 33 -25.26 14.82 -28.00
CA ASP A 33 -24.72 15.94 -28.78
C ASP A 33 -23.19 16.04 -28.68
N VAL A 34 -22.52 14.92 -28.97
CA VAL A 34 -21.05 14.80 -29.00
C VAL A 34 -20.59 14.59 -30.44
N GLU A 35 -19.66 15.44 -30.89
CA GLU A 35 -18.96 15.27 -32.16
C GLU A 35 -17.53 14.71 -31.98
N VAL A 36 -17.01 14.10 -33.04
CA VAL A 36 -15.64 13.55 -33.10
C VAL A 36 -14.85 14.27 -34.19
N VAL A 37 -13.72 14.86 -33.82
CA VAL A 37 -12.77 15.49 -34.75
C VAL A 37 -11.50 14.65 -34.77
N ILE A 38 -11.37 13.80 -35.79
CA ILE A 38 -10.20 12.94 -35.97
C ILE A 38 -9.14 13.71 -36.75
N VAL A 39 -7.95 13.86 -36.17
CA VAL A 39 -6.82 14.52 -36.80
C VAL A 39 -5.67 13.54 -36.95
N ASP A 40 -5.38 13.18 -38.20
CA ASP A 40 -4.29 12.30 -38.60
C ASP A 40 -3.00 13.09 -38.86
N ASP A 41 -1.93 12.73 -38.18
CA ASP A 41 -0.61 13.36 -38.29
C ASP A 41 0.19 12.86 -39.49
N CYS A 42 -0.44 12.85 -40.67
CA CYS A 42 0.14 12.33 -41.92
C CYS A 42 0.63 10.87 -41.77
N SER A 43 -0.26 9.97 -41.34
CA SER A 43 0.05 8.54 -41.18
C SER A 43 0.46 7.90 -42.50
N THR A 44 1.38 6.95 -42.40
CA THR A 44 1.89 6.15 -43.53
C THR A 44 1.25 4.76 -43.62
N ASP A 45 0.45 4.39 -42.62
CA ASP A 45 -0.36 3.18 -42.63
C ASP A 45 -1.82 3.48 -43.04
N ARG A 46 -2.76 2.58 -42.71
CA ARG A 46 -4.19 2.75 -43.05
C ARG A 46 -4.97 3.61 -42.05
N SER A 47 -4.33 4.35 -41.15
CA SER A 47 -5.03 5.12 -40.12
C SER A 47 -5.98 6.17 -40.70
N PHE A 48 -5.53 6.93 -41.70
CA PHE A 48 -6.37 7.94 -42.32
C PHE A 48 -7.54 7.32 -43.12
N GLU A 49 -7.31 6.20 -43.78
CA GLU A 49 -8.39 5.44 -44.45
C GLU A 49 -9.47 5.02 -43.43
N VAL A 50 -9.06 4.52 -42.25
CA VAL A 50 -9.98 4.19 -41.16
C VAL A 50 -10.74 5.43 -40.69
N ALA A 51 -10.06 6.56 -40.49
CA ALA A 51 -10.70 7.82 -40.10
C ALA A 51 -11.75 8.28 -41.13
N GLN A 52 -11.43 8.22 -42.43
CA GLN A 52 -12.35 8.56 -43.51
C GLN A 52 -13.59 7.66 -43.53
N ARG A 53 -13.43 6.36 -43.28
CA ARG A 53 -14.56 5.42 -43.19
C ARG A 53 -15.52 5.79 -42.05
N PHE A 54 -15.00 6.17 -40.88
CA PHE A 54 -15.83 6.63 -39.78
C PHE A 54 -16.53 7.96 -40.09
N ALA A 55 -15.84 8.92 -40.72
CA ALA A 55 -16.46 10.17 -41.16
C ALA A 55 -17.59 9.94 -42.17
N ALA A 56 -17.41 9.02 -43.12
CA ALA A 56 -18.44 8.63 -44.08
C ALA A 56 -19.62 7.89 -43.45
N ALA A 57 -19.37 7.04 -42.44
CA ALA A 57 -20.41 6.29 -41.74
C ALA A 57 -21.26 7.14 -40.79
N HIS A 58 -20.72 8.27 -40.31
CA HIS A 58 -21.36 9.16 -39.34
C HIS A 58 -21.35 10.63 -39.81
N PRO A 59 -21.99 10.95 -40.96
CA PRO A 59 -21.95 12.28 -41.54
C PRO A 59 -22.51 13.32 -40.58
N GLY A 60 -21.80 14.43 -40.42
CA GLY A 60 -22.19 15.53 -39.52
C GLY A 60 -21.86 15.32 -38.04
N ARG A 61 -21.41 14.12 -37.64
CA ARG A 61 -20.97 13.82 -36.26
C ARG A 61 -19.49 13.48 -36.18
N VAL A 62 -18.91 12.90 -37.23
CA VAL A 62 -17.48 12.56 -37.29
C VAL A 62 -16.84 13.31 -38.46
N ARG A 63 -15.67 13.90 -38.21
CA ARG A 63 -14.83 14.55 -39.23
C ARG A 63 -13.44 13.97 -39.19
N ALA A 64 -12.84 13.77 -40.36
CA ALA A 64 -11.48 13.29 -40.52
C ALA A 64 -10.66 14.35 -41.26
N ILE A 65 -9.54 14.75 -40.66
CA ILE A 65 -8.61 15.76 -41.18
C ILE A 65 -7.23 15.12 -41.20
N GLN A 66 -6.48 15.30 -42.28
CA GLN A 66 -5.10 14.87 -42.37
C GLN A 66 -4.20 16.09 -42.49
N LEU A 67 -3.14 16.13 -41.69
CA LEU A 67 -2.10 17.14 -41.80
C LEU A 67 -1.30 16.96 -43.10
N PRO A 68 -0.79 18.04 -43.71
CA PRO A 68 -0.04 17.97 -44.96
C PRO A 68 1.32 17.25 -44.81
N GLU A 69 1.87 17.24 -43.60
CA GLU A 69 3.13 16.60 -43.26
C GLU A 69 3.09 16.08 -41.80
N ASN A 70 3.98 15.14 -41.46
CA ASN A 70 4.07 14.66 -40.09
C ASN A 70 4.74 15.72 -39.20
N SER A 71 4.05 16.10 -38.13
CA SER A 71 4.49 17.16 -37.21
C SER A 71 5.57 16.73 -36.22
N GLY A 72 5.86 15.43 -36.13
CA GLY A 72 6.88 14.85 -35.25
C GLY A 72 6.48 14.78 -33.77
N ALA A 73 5.31 15.29 -33.37
CA ALA A 73 4.81 15.27 -32.00
C ALA A 73 3.26 15.35 -31.95
N VAL A 74 2.66 15.00 -30.82
CA VAL A 74 1.20 14.91 -30.68
C VAL A 74 0.48 16.28 -30.57
N GLY A 75 1.22 17.37 -30.41
CA GLY A 75 0.66 18.70 -30.16
C GLY A 75 -0.07 19.32 -31.35
N GLU A 76 0.48 19.22 -32.55
CA GLU A 76 -0.10 19.87 -33.73
C GLU A 76 -1.46 19.28 -34.14
N PRO A 77 -1.66 17.94 -34.15
CA PRO A 77 -2.99 17.37 -34.35
C PRO A 77 -4.04 17.88 -33.35
N ARG A 78 -3.66 18.08 -32.08
CA ARG A 78 -4.57 18.66 -31.08
C ARG A 78 -4.91 20.12 -31.38
N ASN A 79 -3.95 20.93 -31.80
CA ASN A 79 -4.18 22.33 -32.19
C ASN A 79 -5.16 22.45 -33.36
N VAL A 80 -4.93 21.69 -34.43
CA VAL A 80 -5.83 21.64 -35.59
C VAL A 80 -7.22 21.13 -35.17
N GLY A 81 -7.28 20.19 -34.24
CA GLY A 81 -8.53 19.73 -33.63
C GLY A 81 -9.30 20.84 -32.90
N ILE A 82 -8.63 21.68 -32.11
CA ILE A 82 -9.23 22.84 -31.43
C ILE A 82 -9.84 23.81 -32.45
N GLU A 83 -9.11 24.10 -33.54
CA GLU A 83 -9.56 25.02 -34.60
C GLU A 83 -10.82 24.52 -35.30
N HIS A 84 -10.91 23.21 -35.52
CA HIS A 84 -12.04 22.59 -36.19
C HIS A 84 -13.19 22.23 -35.24
N ALA A 85 -12.97 22.12 -33.93
CA ALA A 85 -14.02 21.85 -32.95
C ALA A 85 -15.16 22.88 -33.05
N GLN A 86 -16.40 22.40 -33.05
CA GLN A 86 -17.63 23.20 -33.08
C GLN A 86 -18.37 23.19 -31.75
N GLY A 87 -18.04 22.26 -30.84
CA GLY A 87 -18.68 22.08 -29.56
C GLY A 87 -18.38 23.21 -28.58
N ARG A 88 -19.32 23.44 -27.65
CA ARG A 88 -19.13 24.43 -26.56
C ARG A 88 -17.94 24.08 -25.67
N TYR A 89 -17.67 22.78 -25.53
CA TYR A 89 -16.53 22.25 -24.80
C TYR A 89 -15.68 21.32 -25.67
N VAL A 90 -14.39 21.19 -25.33
CA VAL A 90 -13.41 20.36 -26.03
C VAL A 90 -12.81 19.35 -25.06
N MET A 91 -12.66 18.10 -25.51
CA MET A 91 -11.91 17.04 -24.83
C MET A 91 -10.90 16.42 -25.80
N PHE A 92 -9.81 15.84 -25.28
CA PHE A 92 -8.78 15.16 -26.09
C PHE A 92 -8.77 13.66 -25.82
N LEU A 93 -8.57 12.86 -26.88
CA LEU A 93 -8.45 11.42 -26.81
C LEU A 93 -7.32 10.93 -27.73
N ASP A 94 -6.42 10.13 -27.17
CA ASP A 94 -5.36 9.47 -27.94
C ASP A 94 -5.91 8.19 -28.61
N SER A 95 -5.38 7.81 -29.79
CA SER A 95 -5.91 6.70 -30.60
C SER A 95 -5.85 5.32 -29.95
N ASP A 96 -5.00 5.14 -28.92
CA ASP A 96 -4.81 3.89 -28.20
C ASP A 96 -5.57 3.80 -26.87
N ASP A 97 -6.26 4.87 -26.49
CA ASP A 97 -7.00 5.05 -25.24
C ASP A 97 -8.52 5.05 -25.46
N VAL A 98 -9.30 5.09 -24.37
CA VAL A 98 -10.77 5.15 -24.43
C VAL A 98 -11.35 6.04 -23.34
N LEU A 99 -12.47 6.69 -23.66
CA LEU A 99 -13.27 7.41 -22.67
C LEU A 99 -14.16 6.45 -21.86
N GLU A 100 -14.45 6.80 -20.62
CA GLU A 100 -15.50 6.15 -19.84
C GLU A 100 -16.88 6.49 -20.44
N LEU A 101 -17.85 5.57 -20.35
CA LEU A 101 -19.16 5.66 -21.01
C LEU A 101 -19.93 6.96 -20.74
N ASN A 102 -19.76 7.56 -19.56
CA ASN A 102 -20.42 8.78 -19.14
C ASN A 102 -19.46 9.98 -19.03
N ALA A 103 -18.25 9.88 -19.59
CA ALA A 103 -17.23 10.91 -19.46
C ALA A 103 -17.73 12.27 -19.95
N CYS A 104 -18.24 12.36 -21.18
CA CYS A 104 -18.70 13.64 -21.75
C CYS A 104 -19.86 14.23 -20.95
N ARG A 105 -20.82 13.39 -20.52
CA ARG A 105 -21.96 13.84 -19.70
C ARG A 105 -21.51 14.39 -18.35
N ASN A 106 -20.73 13.61 -17.60
CA ASN A 106 -20.30 13.98 -16.25
C ASN A 106 -19.46 15.28 -16.27
N MET A 107 -18.60 15.41 -17.28
CA MET A 107 -17.74 16.59 -17.42
C MET A 107 -18.55 17.84 -17.82
N LEU A 108 -19.50 17.70 -18.75
CA LEU A 108 -20.39 18.79 -19.15
C LEU A 108 -21.28 19.24 -17.99
N GLU A 109 -21.95 18.31 -17.31
CA GLU A 109 -22.83 18.64 -16.17
C GLU A 109 -22.06 19.37 -15.06
N ALA A 110 -20.83 18.94 -14.78
CA ALA A 110 -19.96 19.62 -13.83
C ALA A 110 -19.56 21.02 -14.32
N ALA A 111 -19.23 21.17 -15.60
CA ALA A 111 -18.84 22.45 -16.20
C ALA A 111 -19.99 23.46 -16.14
N GLU A 112 -21.20 23.07 -16.54
CA GLU A 112 -22.37 23.93 -16.55
C GLU A 112 -22.83 24.30 -15.13
N LYS A 113 -22.80 23.34 -14.21
CA LYS A 113 -23.18 23.58 -12.81
C LYS A 113 -22.24 24.56 -12.11
N SER A 114 -20.94 24.50 -12.42
CA SER A 114 -19.91 25.33 -11.78
C SER A 114 -19.59 26.59 -12.57
N GLY A 115 -19.92 26.65 -13.87
CA GLY A 115 -19.42 27.67 -14.78
C GLY A 115 -17.90 27.60 -14.98
N SER A 116 -17.30 26.40 -14.93
CA SER A 116 -15.84 26.23 -14.99
C SER A 116 -15.29 26.34 -16.40
N ASP A 117 -14.09 26.92 -16.50
CA ASP A 117 -13.28 26.91 -17.72
C ASP A 117 -12.71 25.52 -17.99
N ILE A 118 -12.33 24.82 -16.92
CA ILE A 118 -11.74 23.49 -16.97
C ILE A 118 -12.46 22.59 -15.97
N VAL A 119 -12.90 21.43 -16.44
CA VAL A 119 -13.26 20.31 -15.57
C VAL A 119 -12.22 19.22 -15.74
N SER A 120 -11.78 18.60 -14.64
CA SER A 120 -10.89 17.44 -14.66
C SER A 120 -11.53 16.26 -13.93
N GLY A 121 -11.39 15.06 -14.47
CA GLY A 121 -11.88 13.82 -13.85
C GLY A 121 -10.76 12.80 -13.61
N LEU A 122 -11.09 11.71 -12.94
CA LEU A 122 -10.12 10.67 -12.61
C LEU A 122 -9.69 9.88 -13.86
N CYS A 123 -8.39 9.89 -14.15
CA CYS A 123 -7.77 9.00 -15.13
C CYS A 123 -7.40 7.65 -14.48
N VAL A 124 -7.61 6.55 -15.21
CA VAL A 124 -7.27 5.21 -14.74
C VAL A 124 -6.39 4.50 -15.76
N ARG A 125 -5.18 4.09 -15.36
CA ARG A 125 -4.27 3.29 -16.18
C ARG A 125 -4.68 1.82 -16.17
N LEU A 126 -4.85 1.23 -17.36
CA LEU A 126 -5.19 -0.18 -17.57
C LEU A 126 -4.04 -0.92 -18.25
N HIS A 127 -3.38 -1.84 -17.55
CA HIS A 127 -2.22 -2.59 -18.07
C HIS A 127 -2.66 -3.81 -18.89
N LYS A 128 -2.89 -3.64 -20.19
CA LYS A 128 -3.59 -4.61 -21.07
C LYS A 128 -2.87 -5.94 -21.27
N ASP A 129 -1.54 -5.95 -21.22
CA ASP A 129 -0.70 -7.12 -21.50
C ASP A 129 -0.16 -7.83 -20.25
N THR A 130 -0.59 -7.41 -19.07
CA THR A 130 -0.28 -8.08 -17.81
C THR A 130 -1.29 -9.19 -17.53
N ARG A 131 -0.83 -10.30 -16.92
CA ARG A 131 -1.69 -11.48 -16.59
C ARG A 131 -2.96 -11.13 -15.80
N ASN A 132 -2.93 -10.04 -15.04
CA ASN A 132 -4.01 -9.64 -14.14
C ASN A 132 -4.72 -8.35 -14.60
N GLN A 133 -4.35 -7.77 -15.74
CA GLN A 133 -4.88 -6.48 -16.23
C GLN A 133 -4.96 -5.41 -15.14
N LYS A 134 -3.80 -5.12 -14.52
CA LYS A 134 -3.70 -4.20 -13.38
C LYS A 134 -4.37 -2.87 -13.71
N ARG A 135 -5.09 -2.31 -12.73
CA ARG A 135 -5.73 -0.99 -12.78
C ARG A 135 -5.04 -0.09 -11.77
N ASP A 136 -4.58 1.08 -12.21
CA ASP A 136 -3.93 2.08 -11.37
C ASP A 136 -4.62 3.44 -11.55
N GLU A 137 -5.24 3.96 -10.49
CA GLU A 137 -5.89 5.28 -10.49
C GLU A 137 -4.82 6.38 -10.43
N TRP A 138 -4.89 7.34 -11.35
CA TRP A 138 -3.91 8.41 -11.49
C TRP A 138 -4.17 9.51 -10.46
N TYR A 139 -3.27 9.65 -9.48
CA TYR A 139 -3.36 10.62 -8.37
C TYR A 139 -4.76 10.72 -7.72
N ALA A 140 -5.35 9.56 -7.38
CA ALA A 140 -6.73 9.47 -6.89
C ALA A 140 -7.08 10.39 -5.69
N TRP A 141 -6.10 10.80 -4.90
CA TRP A 141 -6.29 11.70 -3.77
C TRP A 141 -6.74 13.12 -4.20
N LEU A 142 -6.30 13.62 -5.35
CA LEU A 142 -6.78 14.88 -5.95
C LEU A 142 -8.27 14.81 -6.30
N TYR A 143 -8.71 13.63 -6.73
CA TYR A 143 -10.06 13.32 -7.22
C TYR A 143 -10.92 12.61 -6.17
N SER A 144 -10.58 12.73 -4.88
CA SER A 144 -11.31 12.06 -3.80
C SER A 144 -12.72 12.63 -3.56
N THR A 145 -12.92 13.90 -3.91
CA THR A 145 -14.18 14.63 -3.77
C THR A 145 -14.36 15.58 -4.94
N THR A 146 -15.61 15.93 -5.24
CA THR A 146 -15.88 17.06 -6.13
C THR A 146 -15.44 18.35 -5.45
N ARG A 147 -14.66 19.17 -6.14
CA ARG A 147 -14.24 20.49 -5.65
C ARG A 147 -14.13 21.47 -6.81
N THR A 148 -14.33 22.74 -6.52
CA THR A 148 -14.15 23.84 -7.47
C THR A 148 -13.22 24.84 -6.82
N VAL A 149 -12.21 25.28 -7.56
CA VAL A 149 -11.26 26.33 -7.15
C VAL A 149 -11.37 27.49 -8.14
N GLU A 150 -11.22 28.72 -7.66
CA GLU A 150 -11.23 29.91 -8.53
C GLU A 150 -9.83 30.19 -9.10
N SER A 151 -8.79 29.57 -8.52
CA SER A 151 -7.44 29.58 -9.07
C SER A 151 -6.70 28.29 -8.74
N VAL A 152 -5.76 27.89 -9.60
CA VAL A 152 -4.88 26.76 -9.31
C VAL A 152 -3.99 27.00 -8.08
N THR A 153 -3.80 28.24 -7.65
CA THR A 153 -3.08 28.61 -6.43
C THR A 153 -3.74 28.10 -5.15
N GLU A 154 -5.06 27.87 -5.14
CA GLU A 154 -5.78 27.28 -4.01
C GLU A 154 -5.47 25.78 -3.85
N LEU A 155 -4.94 25.15 -4.89
CA LEU A 155 -4.57 23.74 -4.91
C LEU A 155 -3.30 23.53 -5.75
N PRO A 156 -2.11 23.97 -5.27
CA PRO A 156 -0.85 23.87 -6.04
C PRO A 156 -0.54 22.43 -6.47
N ASP A 157 -0.95 21.45 -5.67
CA ASP A 157 -0.87 20.03 -5.97
C ASP A 157 -1.54 19.64 -7.30
N LEU A 158 -2.62 20.31 -7.71
CA LEU A 158 -3.26 20.08 -9.00
C LEU A 158 -2.33 20.48 -10.16
N PHE A 159 -1.70 21.65 -10.04
CA PHE A 159 -0.75 22.17 -11.04
C PHE A 159 0.45 21.23 -11.23
N VAL A 160 0.94 20.69 -10.11
CA VAL A 160 2.19 19.92 -10.07
C VAL A 160 2.00 18.46 -10.49
N TRP A 161 0.92 17.82 -10.03
CA TRP A 161 0.74 16.38 -10.19
C TRP A 161 -0.12 15.98 -11.37
N ASP A 162 -1.24 16.68 -11.65
CA ASP A 162 -2.09 16.33 -12.78
C ASP A 162 -1.84 17.21 -14.01
N THR A 163 -0.87 16.76 -14.80
CA THR A 163 -0.39 17.40 -16.03
C THR A 163 -0.96 16.76 -17.31
N LEU A 164 -1.95 15.88 -17.21
CA LEU A 164 -2.57 15.25 -18.38
C LEU A 164 -3.53 16.24 -19.08
N SER A 165 -3.54 16.26 -20.41
CA SER A 165 -4.52 17.04 -21.16
C SER A 165 -5.82 16.28 -21.44
N THR A 166 -5.79 14.95 -21.37
CA THR A 166 -6.84 14.05 -21.87
C THR A 166 -7.94 13.73 -20.86
N ASN A 167 -7.69 13.88 -19.56
CA ASN A 167 -8.70 13.67 -18.51
C ASN A 167 -9.54 14.92 -18.21
N LYS A 168 -9.60 15.86 -19.17
CA LYS A 168 -10.14 17.21 -18.99
C LYS A 168 -11.14 17.59 -20.07
N CYS A 169 -12.03 18.50 -19.69
CA CYS A 169 -13.00 19.14 -20.55
C CYS A 169 -12.81 20.65 -20.42
N TYR A 170 -12.55 21.31 -21.54
CA TYR A 170 -12.23 22.73 -21.61
C TYR A 170 -13.36 23.49 -22.28
N ARG A 171 -13.75 24.64 -21.74
CA ARG A 171 -14.63 25.56 -22.46
C ARG A 171 -13.90 26.03 -23.73
N ARG A 172 -14.54 25.89 -24.90
CA ARG A 172 -13.89 26.16 -26.19
C ARG A 172 -13.48 27.63 -26.32
N GLU A 173 -14.37 28.55 -25.95
CA GLU A 173 -14.10 29.99 -25.97
C GLU A 173 -12.90 30.34 -25.09
N PHE A 174 -12.79 29.74 -23.91
CA PHE A 174 -11.64 29.91 -23.02
C PHE A 174 -10.31 29.50 -23.70
N LEU A 175 -10.28 28.39 -24.45
CA LEU A 175 -9.09 27.98 -25.20
C LEU A 175 -8.71 28.98 -26.31
N ILE A 176 -9.71 29.58 -26.96
CA ILE A 176 -9.50 30.52 -28.07
C ILE A 176 -9.08 31.90 -27.57
N GLU A 177 -9.80 32.45 -26.59
CA GLU A 177 -9.56 33.78 -26.02
C GLU A 177 -8.17 33.89 -25.36
N ASN A 178 -7.71 32.81 -24.74
CA ASN A 178 -6.38 32.76 -24.11
C ASN A 178 -5.27 32.23 -25.04
N ASN A 179 -5.57 32.00 -26.32
CA ASN A 179 -4.64 31.43 -27.31
C ASN A 179 -3.91 30.18 -26.79
N LEU A 180 -4.64 29.28 -26.11
CA LEU A 180 -4.05 28.06 -25.55
C LEU A 180 -3.78 27.07 -26.68
N ARG A 181 -2.50 26.76 -26.88
CA ARG A 181 -1.99 25.89 -27.95
C ARG A 181 -0.88 24.99 -27.43
N PHE A 182 -0.81 23.77 -27.96
CA PHE A 182 0.30 22.86 -27.71
C PHE A 182 1.54 23.33 -28.49
N PRO A 183 2.74 23.39 -27.87
CA PRO A 183 3.95 23.74 -28.60
C PRO A 183 4.29 22.70 -29.68
N LYS A 184 4.82 23.16 -30.81
CA LYS A 184 5.25 22.31 -31.93
C LYS A 184 6.67 21.79 -31.70
N GLY A 185 6.96 20.58 -32.18
CA GLY A 185 8.32 20.03 -32.27
C GLY A 185 9.00 19.69 -30.94
N ILE A 186 8.26 19.64 -29.82
CA ILE A 186 8.81 19.32 -28.49
C ILE A 186 8.00 18.18 -27.84
N PHE A 187 8.68 17.33 -27.08
CA PHE A 187 8.02 16.30 -26.28
C PHE A 187 7.48 16.90 -24.97
N TYR A 188 6.46 16.26 -24.39
CA TYR A 188 5.84 16.70 -23.13
C TYR A 188 5.12 18.06 -23.27
N GLU A 189 4.63 18.33 -24.47
CA GLU A 189 3.81 19.48 -24.83
C GLU A 189 2.58 19.67 -23.92
N ASP A 190 2.03 18.57 -23.39
CA ASP A 190 0.97 18.59 -22.38
C ASP A 190 1.33 19.39 -21.12
N LEU A 191 2.57 19.29 -20.63
CA LEU A 191 2.96 19.92 -19.36
C LEU A 191 2.86 21.45 -19.44
N ILE A 192 3.35 22.06 -20.53
CA ILE A 192 3.27 23.51 -20.71
C ILE A 192 1.85 23.95 -21.09
N PHE A 193 1.14 23.17 -21.91
CA PHE A 193 -0.26 23.48 -22.25
C PHE A 193 -1.13 23.51 -20.99
N ILE A 194 -1.00 22.53 -20.11
CA ILE A 194 -1.77 22.45 -18.87
C ILE A 194 -1.35 23.50 -17.85
N ALA A 195 -0.06 23.79 -17.75
CA ALA A 195 0.41 24.91 -16.92
C ALA A 195 -0.23 26.23 -17.39
N ALA A 196 -0.17 26.54 -18.69
CA ALA A 196 -0.81 27.73 -19.25
C ALA A 196 -2.33 27.72 -19.04
N ALA A 197 -3.00 26.59 -19.27
CA ALA A 197 -4.44 26.47 -19.08
C ALA A 197 -4.86 26.70 -17.62
N TYR A 198 -4.17 26.09 -16.65
CA TYR A 198 -4.48 26.31 -15.24
C TYR A 198 -4.23 27.75 -14.78
N LEU A 199 -3.17 28.40 -15.30
CA LEU A 199 -2.85 29.78 -14.95
C LEU A 199 -3.78 30.80 -15.62
N SER A 200 -4.43 30.43 -16.73
CA SER A 200 -5.42 31.26 -17.42
C SER A 200 -6.86 31.03 -16.93
N ALA A 201 -7.16 29.87 -16.36
CA ALA A 201 -8.51 29.50 -15.94
C ALA A 201 -8.98 30.34 -14.74
N ARG A 202 -10.20 30.87 -14.82
CA ARG A 202 -10.86 31.56 -13.70
C ARG A 202 -11.55 30.61 -12.74
N ARG A 203 -11.83 29.39 -13.20
CA ARG A 203 -12.48 28.37 -12.38
C ARG A 203 -12.18 26.98 -12.89
N ILE A 204 -11.77 26.10 -11.98
CA ILE A 204 -11.40 24.73 -12.26
C ILE A 204 -12.22 23.81 -11.35
N THR A 205 -12.95 22.85 -11.93
CA THR A 205 -13.68 21.82 -11.16
C THR A 205 -12.99 20.46 -11.30
N LEU A 206 -12.80 19.77 -10.18
CA LEU A 206 -12.39 18.36 -10.15
C LEU A 206 -13.60 17.49 -9.79
N ILE A 207 -13.76 16.34 -10.44
CA ILE A 207 -14.79 15.35 -10.13
C ILE A 207 -14.19 13.97 -9.86
N PRO A 208 -14.77 13.17 -8.93
CA PRO A 208 -14.27 11.84 -8.60
C PRO A 208 -14.56 10.79 -9.67
N ASN A 209 -15.39 11.14 -10.66
CA ASN A 209 -15.80 10.27 -11.75
C ASN A 209 -14.57 9.82 -12.56
N GLN A 210 -14.53 8.53 -12.90
CA GLN A 210 -13.59 8.03 -13.90
C GLN A 210 -14.03 8.53 -15.27
N VAL A 211 -13.12 9.16 -16.01
CA VAL A 211 -13.45 9.77 -17.31
C VAL A 211 -12.56 9.28 -18.44
N TYR A 212 -11.35 8.84 -18.11
CA TYR A 212 -10.33 8.48 -19.10
C TYR A 212 -9.65 7.16 -18.71
N PHE A 213 -9.59 6.21 -19.65
CA PHE A 213 -8.88 4.96 -19.48
C PHE A 213 -7.61 4.96 -20.34
N TRP A 214 -6.49 5.21 -19.68
CA TRP A 214 -5.17 5.17 -20.29
C TRP A 214 -4.68 3.72 -20.42
N HIS A 215 -4.64 3.20 -21.63
CA HIS A 215 -4.17 1.86 -21.93
C HIS A 215 -2.65 1.80 -21.93
N VAL A 216 -2.10 0.94 -21.07
CA VAL A 216 -0.65 0.72 -20.95
C VAL A 216 -0.30 -0.66 -21.47
N TYR A 217 0.59 -0.71 -22.47
CA TYR A 217 1.13 -1.93 -23.05
C TYR A 217 2.62 -2.06 -22.70
N GLN A 218 2.98 -2.95 -21.77
CA GLN A 218 4.36 -3.14 -21.32
C GLN A 218 5.30 -3.73 -22.38
N ARG A 219 4.74 -4.47 -23.35
CA ARG A 219 5.45 -5.17 -24.43
C ARG A 219 5.26 -4.53 -25.81
N ALA A 220 4.89 -3.25 -25.87
CA ALA A 220 4.76 -2.55 -27.14
C ALA A 220 6.11 -2.55 -27.89
N ALA A 221 6.06 -2.78 -29.21
CA ALA A 221 7.25 -2.76 -30.08
C ALA A 221 7.90 -1.37 -30.13
N VAL A 222 7.08 -0.32 -30.08
CA VAL A 222 7.50 1.07 -29.93
C VAL A 222 7.19 1.51 -28.50
N LYS A 223 8.22 1.91 -27.75
CA LYS A 223 8.04 2.45 -26.39
C LYS A 223 7.51 3.88 -26.47
N SER A 224 6.60 4.25 -25.56
CA SER A 224 6.16 5.64 -25.42
C SER A 224 7.35 6.57 -25.16
N VAL A 225 7.23 7.84 -25.55
CA VAL A 225 8.27 8.87 -25.38
C VAL A 225 8.86 8.85 -23.96
N SER A 226 8.01 8.80 -22.93
CA SER A 226 8.41 8.70 -21.51
C SER A 226 9.26 7.47 -21.13
N ASN A 227 9.28 6.44 -21.97
CA ASN A 227 10.06 5.22 -21.79
C ASN A 227 11.30 5.16 -22.70
N ARG A 228 11.51 6.16 -23.56
CA ARG A 228 12.70 6.32 -24.43
C ARG A 228 13.77 7.22 -23.78
N ARG A 229 13.95 7.12 -22.45
CA ARG A 229 14.95 7.88 -21.66
C ARG A 229 16.42 7.62 -21.98
N HIS A 230 16.70 6.84 -23.03
CA HIS A 230 18.06 6.66 -23.54
C HIS A 230 18.37 7.68 -24.65
N GLU A 231 17.35 8.32 -25.22
CA GLU A 231 17.49 9.40 -26.19
C GLU A 231 17.62 10.73 -25.44
N MET A 232 18.74 11.45 -25.59
CA MET A 232 18.95 12.69 -24.81
C MET A 232 17.94 13.79 -25.12
N ALA A 233 17.43 13.85 -26.36
CA ALA A 233 16.36 14.76 -26.75
C ALA A 233 15.16 14.70 -25.80
N ASN A 234 14.88 13.52 -25.22
CA ASN A 234 13.83 13.33 -24.23
C ASN A 234 14.06 14.18 -22.97
N TYR A 235 15.28 14.21 -22.45
CA TYR A 235 15.63 14.99 -21.26
C TYR A 235 15.74 16.48 -21.60
N ALA A 236 16.39 16.81 -22.71
CA ALA A 236 16.52 18.20 -23.18
C ALA A 236 15.16 18.88 -23.35
N HIS A 237 14.20 18.23 -24.00
CA HIS A 237 12.84 18.74 -24.16
C HIS A 237 12.11 18.90 -22.82
N ARG A 238 12.29 17.95 -21.88
CA ARG A 238 11.69 18.06 -20.54
C ARG A 238 12.24 19.29 -19.79
N LEU A 239 13.55 19.52 -19.81
CA LEU A 239 14.16 20.70 -19.20
C LEU A 239 13.66 22.00 -19.85
N GLU A 240 13.59 22.04 -21.17
CA GLU A 240 13.08 23.20 -21.89
C GLU A 240 11.62 23.51 -21.52
N ILE A 241 10.75 22.51 -21.41
CA ILE A 241 9.37 22.68 -20.93
C ILE A 241 9.36 23.25 -19.51
N HIS A 242 10.20 22.73 -18.62
CA HIS A 242 10.30 23.24 -17.27
C HIS A 242 10.78 24.70 -17.21
N ARG A 243 11.78 25.08 -18.02
CA ARG A 243 12.23 26.49 -18.17
C ARG A 243 11.09 27.41 -18.63
N ARG A 244 10.27 26.97 -19.59
CA ARG A 244 9.11 27.74 -20.05
C ARG A 244 8.04 27.88 -18.97
N ILE A 245 7.78 26.82 -18.18
CA ILE A 245 6.86 26.90 -17.05
C ILE A 245 7.42 27.87 -15.99
N ASP A 246 8.71 27.84 -15.71
CA ASP A 246 9.35 28.79 -14.78
C ASP A 246 9.17 30.24 -15.24
N ALA A 247 9.35 30.53 -16.53
CA ALA A 247 9.08 31.86 -17.10
C ALA A 247 7.61 32.28 -16.91
N LEU A 248 6.65 31.37 -17.19
CA LEU A 248 5.21 31.65 -17.00
C LEU A 248 4.82 31.94 -15.55
N LEU A 249 5.49 31.30 -14.59
CA LEU A 249 5.25 31.51 -13.16
C LEU A 249 5.90 32.82 -12.69
N ALA A 250 7.12 33.11 -13.16
CA ALA A 250 7.84 34.34 -12.85
C ALA A 250 7.10 35.59 -13.37
N GLU A 251 6.56 35.54 -14.59
CA GLU A 251 5.73 36.62 -15.17
C GLU A 251 4.51 36.97 -14.31
N ARG A 252 4.03 36.03 -13.49
CA ARG A 252 2.86 36.19 -12.61
C ARG A 252 3.21 36.33 -11.13
N GLY A 253 4.50 36.32 -10.77
CA GLY A 253 4.95 36.37 -9.37
C GLY A 253 4.49 35.18 -8.52
N LEU A 254 4.42 33.98 -9.10
CA LEU A 254 3.91 32.77 -8.44
C LEU A 254 5.04 31.88 -7.90
N ASP A 255 5.86 32.45 -7.02
CA ASP A 255 7.05 31.79 -6.47
C ASP A 255 6.72 30.52 -5.66
N ASP A 256 5.62 30.52 -4.91
CA ASP A 256 5.17 29.34 -4.13
C ASP A 256 4.82 28.15 -5.03
N ILE A 257 4.19 28.40 -6.19
CA ILE A 257 3.90 27.34 -7.17
C ILE A 257 5.19 26.86 -7.83
N LYS A 258 6.12 27.79 -8.12
CA LYS A 258 7.43 27.44 -8.66
C LYS A 258 8.19 26.53 -7.68
N LEU A 259 8.19 26.86 -6.38
CA LEU A 259 8.78 26.04 -5.33
C LEU A 259 8.17 24.62 -5.33
N ALA A 260 6.84 24.51 -5.30
CA ALA A 260 6.15 23.21 -5.33
C ALA A 260 6.51 22.38 -6.59
N LYS A 261 6.62 23.04 -7.75
CA LYS A 261 7.04 22.43 -9.01
C LYS A 261 8.51 22.00 -8.97
N ASP A 262 9.41 22.80 -8.40
CA ASP A 262 10.83 22.48 -8.25
C ASP A 262 11.04 21.27 -7.32
N VAL A 263 10.30 21.20 -6.21
CA VAL A 263 10.27 20.02 -5.32
C VAL A 263 9.85 18.77 -6.10
N LYS A 264 8.82 18.85 -6.94
CA LYS A 264 8.41 17.72 -7.79
C LYS A 264 9.45 17.38 -8.85
N PHE A 265 10.13 18.36 -9.44
CA PHE A 265 11.22 18.13 -10.39
C PHE A 265 12.35 17.31 -9.75
N LEU A 266 12.86 17.75 -8.59
CA LEU A 266 13.92 17.07 -7.84
C LEU A 266 13.47 15.67 -7.38
N LYS A 267 12.23 15.54 -6.89
CA LYS A 267 11.70 14.29 -6.33
C LYS A 267 11.31 13.25 -7.38
N HIS A 268 10.88 13.69 -8.57
CA HIS A 268 10.26 12.84 -9.58
C HIS A 268 10.98 12.92 -10.92
N ASP A 269 10.95 14.08 -11.59
CA ASP A 269 11.40 14.22 -12.98
C ASP A 269 12.89 13.91 -13.14
N LEU A 270 13.73 14.50 -12.29
CA LEU A 270 15.18 14.25 -12.30
C LEU A 270 15.48 12.79 -11.92
N VAL A 271 14.78 12.26 -10.92
CA VAL A 271 14.96 10.88 -10.42
C VAL A 271 14.70 9.82 -11.48
N LEU A 272 13.80 10.08 -12.45
CA LEU A 272 13.58 9.16 -13.57
C LEU A 272 14.85 8.90 -14.38
N TYR A 273 15.68 9.93 -14.59
CA TYR A 273 16.92 9.84 -15.37
C TYR A 273 18.12 9.48 -14.49
N LEU A 274 18.19 9.98 -13.26
CA LEU A 274 19.24 9.60 -12.29
C LEU A 274 19.33 8.07 -12.15
N ARG A 275 18.19 7.38 -12.07
CA ARG A 275 18.15 5.91 -11.94
C ARG A 275 18.67 5.15 -13.16
N ASP A 276 18.72 5.79 -14.32
CA ASP A 276 19.22 5.19 -15.53
C ASP A 276 20.75 5.38 -15.67
N LEU A 277 21.34 6.41 -15.04
CA LEU A 277 22.76 6.78 -15.19
C LEU A 277 23.77 5.63 -15.04
N PRO A 278 23.62 4.68 -14.09
CA PRO A 278 24.56 3.56 -13.96
C PRO A 278 24.59 2.66 -15.20
N PHE A 279 23.54 2.71 -16.04
CA PHE A 279 23.38 1.89 -17.25
C PHE A 279 23.60 2.69 -18.54
N ARG A 280 24.11 3.92 -18.45
CA ARG A 280 24.42 4.80 -19.58
C ARG A 280 25.92 4.92 -19.75
N ASP A 281 26.34 5.17 -20.98
CA ASP A 281 27.74 5.44 -21.30
C ASP A 281 28.17 6.84 -20.85
N ASP A 282 29.48 7.10 -20.91
CA ASP A 282 30.06 8.37 -20.48
C ASP A 282 29.70 9.54 -21.40
N ALA A 283 29.33 9.28 -22.65
CA ALA A 283 28.84 10.32 -23.56
C ALA A 283 27.48 10.85 -23.08
N TYR A 284 26.53 9.95 -22.84
CA TYR A 284 25.22 10.28 -22.30
C TYR A 284 25.33 10.96 -20.92
N ARG A 285 26.18 10.44 -20.03
CA ARG A 285 26.38 11.00 -18.69
C ARG A 285 26.86 12.45 -18.74
N ARG A 286 27.84 12.76 -19.60
CA ARG A 286 28.37 14.12 -19.79
C ARG A 286 27.29 15.07 -20.32
N GLU A 287 26.64 14.71 -21.42
CA GLU A 287 25.59 15.54 -22.02
C GLU A 287 24.42 15.77 -21.06
N PHE A 288 24.03 14.75 -20.28
CA PHE A 288 23.01 14.87 -19.23
C PHE A 288 23.41 15.91 -18.18
N ALA A 289 24.63 15.84 -17.64
CA ALA A 289 25.11 16.78 -16.63
C ALA A 289 25.26 18.21 -17.16
N GLU A 290 25.74 18.37 -18.39
CA GLU A 290 25.82 19.68 -19.06
C GLU A 290 24.44 20.35 -19.14
N LEU A 291 23.42 19.59 -19.55
CA LEU A 291 22.04 20.07 -19.62
C LEU A 291 21.44 20.38 -18.24
N SER A 292 21.71 19.54 -17.23
CA SER A 292 21.16 19.69 -15.88
C SER A 292 21.74 20.88 -15.12
N ARG A 293 23.03 21.18 -15.31
CA ARG A 293 23.81 22.08 -14.43
C ARG A 293 23.17 23.45 -14.25
N GLU A 294 22.87 24.12 -15.36
CA GLU A 294 22.28 25.47 -15.33
C GLU A 294 20.87 25.44 -14.73
N TYR A 295 20.07 24.44 -15.09
CA TYR A 295 18.71 24.33 -14.58
C TYR A 295 18.68 24.08 -13.08
N LEU A 296 19.53 23.18 -12.57
CA LEU A 296 19.66 22.91 -11.14
C LEU A 296 20.16 24.13 -10.35
N ALA A 297 21.03 24.95 -10.95
CA ALA A 297 21.49 26.20 -10.36
C ALA A 297 20.37 27.26 -10.27
N SER A 298 19.31 27.14 -11.06
CA SER A 298 18.13 28.03 -11.01
C SER A 298 17.08 27.62 -9.96
N ILE A 299 17.23 26.45 -9.33
CA ILE A 299 16.29 25.95 -8.31
C ILE A 299 16.67 26.53 -6.95
N ALA A 300 15.65 27.05 -6.23
CA ALA A 300 15.86 27.62 -4.91
C ALA A 300 16.37 26.56 -3.90
N PRO A 301 17.32 26.92 -3.00
CA PRO A 301 17.80 26.04 -1.93
C PRO A 301 16.68 25.38 -1.11
N GLU A 302 15.61 26.13 -0.82
CA GLU A 302 14.42 25.67 -0.09
C GLU A 302 13.79 24.41 -0.73
N ALA A 303 13.81 24.27 -2.06
CA ALA A 303 13.27 23.09 -2.72
C ALA A 303 14.03 21.81 -2.35
N TYR A 304 15.33 21.90 -2.03
CA TYR A 304 16.16 20.77 -1.63
C TYR A 304 15.84 20.30 -0.20
N GLU A 305 15.32 21.17 0.66
CA GLU A 305 14.91 20.85 2.04
C GLU A 305 13.60 20.02 2.07
N HIS A 306 12.78 20.14 1.02
CA HIS A 306 11.49 19.43 0.91
C HIS A 306 11.55 18.07 0.20
N VAL A 307 12.74 17.63 -0.23
CA VAL A 307 12.93 16.30 -0.84
C VAL A 307 13.69 15.37 0.10
N GLN A 308 13.72 14.07 -0.21
CA GLN A 308 14.52 13.15 0.60
C GLN A 308 16.01 13.52 0.49
N PRO A 309 16.81 13.40 1.57
CA PRO A 309 18.22 13.80 1.56
C PRO A 309 18.99 13.24 0.36
N ILE A 310 18.79 11.96 0.03
CA ILE A 310 19.46 11.33 -1.12
C ILE A 310 19.11 11.96 -2.48
N GLN A 311 17.90 12.52 -2.63
CA GLN A 311 17.48 13.20 -3.85
C GLN A 311 18.19 14.55 -3.98
N ALA A 312 18.27 15.31 -2.87
CA ALA A 312 19.01 16.56 -2.79
C ALA A 312 20.51 16.34 -3.07
N ILE A 313 21.12 15.33 -2.42
CA ILE A 313 22.53 14.93 -2.64
C ILE A 313 22.78 14.60 -4.12
N CYS A 314 21.94 13.78 -4.75
CA CYS A 314 22.11 13.46 -6.17
C CYS A 314 22.01 14.69 -7.07
N ALA A 315 21.07 15.59 -6.81
CA ALA A 315 20.90 16.81 -7.59
C ALA A 315 22.11 17.75 -7.42
N TYR A 316 22.56 17.98 -6.19
CA TYR A 316 23.72 18.81 -5.89
C TYR A 316 25.01 18.26 -6.52
N LEU A 317 25.31 16.97 -6.33
CA LEU A 317 26.52 16.36 -6.90
C LEU A 317 26.50 16.35 -8.43
N LEU A 318 25.31 16.17 -9.04
CA LEU A 318 25.13 16.30 -10.49
C LEU A 318 25.41 17.73 -10.98
N GLN A 319 24.91 18.75 -10.26
CA GLN A 319 25.19 20.15 -10.58
C GLN A 319 26.70 20.45 -10.52
N LYS A 320 27.40 19.90 -9.52
CA LYS A 320 28.86 20.08 -9.36
C LYS A 320 29.68 19.23 -10.34
N GLY A 321 29.10 18.18 -10.92
CA GLY A 321 29.80 17.24 -11.80
C GLY A 321 30.69 16.27 -11.02
N ASP A 322 30.38 16.02 -9.75
CA ASP A 322 31.11 15.09 -8.88
C ASP A 322 30.59 13.67 -9.08
N TRP A 323 31.10 13.00 -10.11
CA TRP A 323 30.68 11.66 -10.51
C TRP A 323 31.06 10.58 -9.49
N ASP A 324 32.21 10.72 -8.85
CA ASP A 324 32.74 9.76 -7.89
C ASP A 324 31.81 9.62 -6.68
N ASN A 325 31.19 10.71 -6.25
CA ASN A 325 30.21 10.71 -5.16
C ASN A 325 28.75 10.57 -5.64
N LEU A 326 28.45 11.02 -6.87
CA LEU A 326 27.10 10.92 -7.46
C LEU A 326 26.70 9.47 -7.76
N ILE A 327 27.55 8.67 -8.38
CA ILE A 327 27.20 7.28 -8.75
C ILE A 327 26.86 6.43 -7.52
N PRO A 328 27.63 6.50 -6.41
CA PRO A 328 27.19 5.94 -5.13
C PRO A 328 25.84 6.47 -4.66
N ALA A 329 25.60 7.78 -4.71
CA ALA A 329 24.34 8.38 -4.28
C ALA A 329 23.14 7.84 -5.09
N VAL A 330 23.33 7.69 -6.40
CA VAL A 330 22.36 7.07 -7.31
C VAL A 330 22.12 5.60 -6.95
N ASP A 331 23.15 4.85 -6.55
CA ASP A 331 22.95 3.46 -6.09
C ASP A 331 22.05 3.41 -4.84
N THR A 332 22.22 4.33 -3.88
CA THR A 332 21.32 4.46 -2.72
C THR A 332 19.92 4.92 -3.10
N LEU A 333 19.80 5.81 -4.11
CA LEU A 333 18.52 6.25 -4.67
C LEU A 333 17.73 5.09 -5.31
N ILE A 334 18.41 4.17 -6.01
CA ILE A 334 17.82 2.96 -6.60
C ILE A 334 17.51 1.92 -5.51
N ASN A 335 18.45 1.74 -4.58
CA ASN A 335 18.43 0.74 -3.53
C ASN A 335 18.31 1.40 -2.16
N ARG A 336 17.08 1.81 -1.82
CA ARG A 336 16.76 2.46 -0.54
C ARG A 336 17.42 1.75 0.65
N SER A 337 17.95 2.54 1.57
CA SER A 337 18.68 2.10 2.77
C SER A 337 20.05 1.48 2.51
N LYS A 338 20.50 1.37 1.25
CA LYS A 338 21.89 1.02 0.95
C LYS A 338 22.82 2.16 1.36
N VAL A 339 23.90 1.87 2.07
CA VAL A 339 24.97 2.85 2.33
C VAL A 339 26.05 2.60 1.29
N SER A 340 26.20 3.55 0.37
CA SER A 340 27.06 3.41 -0.81
C SER A 340 28.32 4.26 -0.79
N SER A 341 28.37 5.23 0.12
CA SER A 341 29.51 6.11 0.34
C SER A 341 30.26 5.72 1.63
N PRO A 342 31.59 5.91 1.69
CA PRO A 342 32.36 5.82 2.93
C PRO A 342 31.83 6.72 4.06
N LEU A 343 31.18 7.83 3.73
CA LEU A 343 30.85 8.89 4.68
C LEU A 343 32.08 9.45 5.41
N THR A 344 32.02 10.70 5.81
CA THR A 344 33.10 11.34 6.57
C THR A 344 32.56 12.08 7.77
N GLU A 345 33.36 12.16 8.82
CA GLU A 345 33.02 12.92 10.03
C GLU A 345 33.83 14.21 10.07
N HIS A 346 33.16 15.34 10.25
CA HIS A 346 33.77 16.66 10.46
C HIS A 346 33.00 17.39 11.57
N ASP A 347 33.71 17.84 12.60
CA ASP A 347 33.15 18.57 13.75
C ASP A 347 31.91 17.89 14.39
N GLY A 348 31.94 16.56 14.48
CA GLY A 348 30.85 15.74 15.05
C GLY A 348 29.62 15.59 14.14
N ARG A 349 29.69 16.01 12.88
CA ARG A 349 28.66 15.82 11.85
C ARG A 349 29.12 14.82 10.80
N ILE A 350 28.18 14.06 10.25
CA ILE A 350 28.43 13.04 9.23
C ILE A 350 28.02 13.56 7.85
N TYR A 351 28.94 13.52 6.91
CA TYR A 351 28.74 13.99 5.55
C TYR A 351 28.78 12.83 4.55
N TRP A 352 28.09 13.03 3.42
CA TRP A 352 28.05 12.05 2.34
C TRP A 352 29.43 11.80 1.73
N CYS A 353 30.29 12.81 1.63
CA CYS A 353 31.63 12.71 1.06
C CYS A 353 32.58 13.74 1.65
N ASP A 354 33.89 13.52 1.46
CA ASP A 354 34.96 14.41 1.92
C ASP A 354 35.24 15.56 0.93
N GLY A 355 34.22 16.36 0.63
CA GLY A 355 34.33 17.41 -0.38
C GLY A 355 33.20 18.43 -0.33
N HIS A 356 33.39 19.53 -1.05
CA HIS A 356 32.44 20.67 -1.12
C HIS A 356 32.24 21.43 0.20
N PHE A 357 33.21 21.36 1.12
CA PHE A 357 33.17 22.10 2.39
C PHE A 357 33.41 23.60 2.24
N ASP A 358 33.72 24.11 1.06
CA ASP A 358 33.80 25.53 0.73
C ASP A 358 32.41 26.13 0.40
N ASP A 359 31.46 25.30 -0.06
CA ASP A 359 30.09 25.69 -0.38
C ASP A 359 29.16 25.49 0.82
N ALA A 360 28.61 26.58 1.37
CA ALA A 360 27.68 26.52 2.51
C ALA A 360 26.41 25.71 2.20
N PHE A 361 25.89 25.83 0.99
CA PHE A 361 24.72 25.05 0.56
C PHE A 361 25.09 23.58 0.38
N GLY A 362 26.27 23.31 -0.19
CA GLY A 362 26.83 21.96 -0.31
C GLY A 362 26.98 21.26 1.04
N ARG A 363 27.56 21.95 2.03
CA ARG A 363 27.69 21.43 3.40
C ARG A 363 26.33 21.04 3.98
N ALA A 364 25.30 21.87 3.82
CA ALA A 364 23.96 21.57 4.32
C ALA A 364 23.32 20.38 3.60
N VAL A 365 23.44 20.28 2.27
CA VAL A 365 22.85 19.20 1.48
C VAL A 365 23.54 17.86 1.70
N LEU A 366 24.86 17.87 1.90
CA LEU A 366 25.66 16.65 2.08
C LEU A 366 25.68 16.16 3.52
N ASP A 367 25.15 16.92 4.48
CA ASP A 367 24.99 16.49 5.87
C ASP A 367 23.93 15.38 5.97
N VAL A 368 24.36 14.21 6.43
CA VAL A 368 23.53 13.01 6.63
C VAL A 368 23.54 12.56 8.08
N THR A 369 23.90 13.44 9.02
CA THR A 369 23.92 13.17 10.46
C THR A 369 22.59 12.60 10.94
N ASP A 370 21.49 13.29 10.62
CA ASP A 370 20.13 12.93 11.05
C ASP A 370 19.60 11.63 10.39
N VAL A 371 20.30 11.09 9.39
CA VAL A 371 19.95 9.79 8.79
C VAL A 371 20.34 8.63 9.71
N GLY A 372 21.23 8.87 10.68
CA GLY A 372 21.63 7.90 11.71
C GLY A 372 22.35 6.68 11.13
N TYR A 373 23.23 6.87 10.14
CA TYR A 373 24.07 5.78 9.62
C TYR A 373 25.15 5.37 10.62
N HIS A 374 25.74 6.35 11.31
CA HIS A 374 26.84 6.16 12.28
C HIS A 374 26.39 5.42 13.55
N GLU A 375 25.10 5.48 13.90
CA GLU A 375 24.54 4.80 15.08
C GLU A 375 24.24 3.31 14.85
N LYS A 376 24.26 2.85 13.58
CA LYS A 376 23.80 1.51 13.23
C LYS A 376 24.97 0.51 13.21
N PRO A 377 24.85 -0.66 13.86
CA PRO A 377 25.83 -1.73 13.73
C PRO A 377 25.83 -2.34 12.32
N VAL A 378 26.94 -2.99 11.94
CA VAL A 378 27.18 -3.54 10.60
C VAL A 378 26.09 -4.49 10.06
N ASN A 379 25.36 -5.20 10.94
CA ASN A 379 24.22 -6.07 10.56
C ASN A 379 22.92 -5.33 10.26
N GLN A 380 22.80 -4.06 10.67
CA GLN A 380 21.68 -3.18 10.34
C GLN A 380 21.98 -2.30 9.13
N LEU A 381 23.24 -2.25 8.69
CA LEU A 381 23.67 -1.53 7.50
C LEU A 381 23.57 -2.42 6.25
N PHE A 382 22.86 -1.95 5.23
CA PHE A 382 22.90 -2.56 3.91
C PHE A 382 24.05 -1.97 3.11
N LEU A 383 25.26 -2.48 3.32
CA LEU A 383 26.47 -1.95 2.70
C LEU A 383 26.47 -2.18 1.19
N ARG A 384 26.90 -1.18 0.40
CA ARG A 384 27.16 -1.36 -1.03
C ARG A 384 28.28 -2.36 -1.22
N ASN A 385 28.06 -3.30 -2.13
CA ASN A 385 29.07 -4.22 -2.60
C ASN A 385 29.14 -4.10 -4.12
N GLN A 386 30.18 -3.43 -4.61
CA GLN A 386 30.43 -3.28 -6.03
C GLN A 386 31.14 -4.52 -6.55
N LEU A 387 30.63 -5.09 -7.63
CA LEU A 387 31.37 -6.06 -8.42
C LEU A 387 32.46 -5.30 -9.19
N THR A 388 33.70 -5.74 -9.05
CA THR A 388 34.88 -5.14 -9.71
C THR A 388 35.48 -6.06 -10.78
N GLY A 389 35.12 -7.34 -10.76
CA GLY A 389 35.59 -8.30 -11.74
C GLY A 389 34.66 -9.50 -11.86
N PHE A 390 34.49 -9.93 -13.10
CA PHE A 390 33.70 -11.09 -13.47
C PHE A 390 34.46 -11.89 -14.53
N ARG A 391 34.69 -13.18 -14.30
CA ARG A 391 35.20 -14.09 -15.32
C ARG A 391 34.46 -15.42 -15.27
N SER A 392 33.94 -15.85 -16.41
CA SER A 392 33.33 -17.16 -16.59
C SER A 392 34.34 -18.11 -17.22
N SER A 393 34.51 -19.32 -16.66
CA SER A 393 35.38 -20.35 -17.24
C SER A 393 34.80 -21.74 -17.03
N GLY A 394 34.40 -22.38 -18.13
CA GLY A 394 33.86 -23.74 -18.15
C GLY A 394 32.64 -23.90 -17.24
N ARG A 395 32.87 -24.42 -16.03
CA ARG A 395 31.85 -24.79 -15.04
C ARG A 395 31.68 -23.77 -13.90
N SER A 396 32.58 -22.78 -13.81
CA SER A 396 32.74 -21.91 -12.65
C SER A 396 32.76 -20.43 -13.04
N VAL A 397 32.39 -19.58 -12.07
CA VAL A 397 32.57 -18.13 -12.15
C VAL A 397 33.55 -17.67 -11.09
N ALA A 398 34.49 -16.81 -11.48
CA ALA A 398 35.33 -16.04 -10.59
C ALA A 398 34.74 -14.63 -10.46
N LEU A 399 34.56 -14.19 -9.22
CA LEU A 399 33.92 -12.94 -8.85
C LEU A 399 34.84 -12.19 -7.89
N THR A 400 35.12 -10.93 -8.19
CA THR A 400 35.82 -10.02 -7.29
C THR A 400 34.95 -8.80 -7.04
N GLY A 401 35.02 -8.26 -5.83
CA GLY A 401 34.28 -7.06 -5.50
C GLY A 401 34.81 -6.35 -4.28
N GLN A 402 34.16 -5.23 -3.97
CA GLN A 402 34.55 -4.30 -2.93
C GLN A 402 33.31 -3.85 -2.17
N ILE A 403 33.34 -3.95 -0.85
CA ILE A 403 32.27 -3.52 0.05
C ILE A 403 32.66 -2.17 0.63
N THR A 404 31.76 -1.19 0.59
CA THR A 404 31.94 0.09 1.26
C THR A 404 31.90 -0.11 2.79
N ASN A 405 32.90 0.44 3.50
CA ASN A 405 33.04 0.39 4.94
C ASN A 405 32.84 1.79 5.54
N PRO A 406 31.59 2.22 5.76
CA PRO A 406 31.34 3.59 6.14
C PRO A 406 31.83 3.88 7.56
N LEU A 407 32.52 5.01 7.76
CA LEU A 407 33.05 5.46 9.06
C LEU A 407 33.89 4.40 9.80
N GLY A 408 34.49 3.45 9.08
CA GLY A 408 35.25 2.37 9.69
C GLY A 408 34.42 1.38 10.53
N VAL A 409 33.10 1.25 10.27
CA VAL A 409 32.20 0.35 11.02
C VAL A 409 32.66 -1.13 11.04
N ILE A 410 33.47 -1.52 10.06
CA ILE A 410 34.30 -2.73 10.07
C ILE A 410 35.71 -2.31 10.51
N PRO A 411 36.13 -2.68 11.74
CA PRO A 411 37.47 -2.38 12.23
C PRO A 411 38.59 -3.09 11.43
N PRO A 412 39.80 -2.53 11.35
CA PRO A 412 40.94 -3.17 10.67
C PRO A 412 41.34 -4.53 11.24
N ASP A 413 41.12 -4.76 12.54
CA ASP A 413 41.41 -6.00 13.27
C ASP A 413 40.23 -6.99 13.26
N ALA A 414 39.14 -6.68 12.56
CA ALA A 414 37.97 -7.54 12.49
C ALA A 414 38.28 -8.89 11.84
N THR A 415 37.78 -9.97 12.46
CA THR A 415 37.76 -11.29 11.86
C THR A 415 36.64 -11.36 10.83
N LEU A 416 37.01 -11.54 9.56
CA LEU A 416 36.08 -11.58 8.43
C LEU A 416 35.88 -13.00 7.90
N LYS A 417 34.63 -13.41 7.68
CA LYS A 417 34.29 -14.61 6.91
C LYS A 417 33.18 -14.28 5.92
N GLY A 418 33.20 -14.91 4.74
CA GLY A 418 32.25 -14.59 3.68
C GLY A 418 31.76 -15.81 2.91
N GLU A 419 30.51 -15.77 2.48
CA GLU A 419 29.93 -16.74 1.56
C GLU A 419 29.10 -16.06 0.49
N LEU A 420 29.25 -16.49 -0.76
CA LEU A 420 28.33 -16.14 -1.84
C LEU A 420 27.10 -17.05 -1.83
N GLU A 421 25.93 -16.44 -1.72
CA GLU A 421 24.63 -17.10 -1.82
C GLU A 421 24.00 -16.88 -3.19
N PHE A 422 23.60 -17.98 -3.85
CA PHE A 422 22.80 -17.99 -5.07
C PHE A 422 21.40 -18.49 -4.74
N SER A 423 20.38 -17.65 -4.93
CA SER A 423 19.00 -17.94 -4.49
C SER A 423 17.97 -17.77 -5.60
N ALA A 424 17.09 -18.75 -5.80
CA ALA A 424 16.01 -18.65 -6.77
C ALA A 424 14.92 -17.68 -6.29
N ARG A 425 14.38 -16.83 -7.18
CA ARG A 425 13.39 -15.78 -6.82
C ARG A 425 12.05 -16.30 -6.26
N ARG A 426 11.68 -17.56 -6.48
CA ARG A 426 10.47 -18.15 -5.90
C ARG A 426 10.82 -18.87 -4.59
N ARG A 427 10.18 -18.45 -3.49
CA ARG A 427 10.41 -18.87 -2.09
C ARG A 427 10.40 -20.39 -1.81
N SER A 428 9.97 -21.24 -2.73
CA SER A 428 9.87 -22.70 -2.56
C SER A 428 11.03 -23.49 -3.18
N LEU A 429 12.15 -22.85 -3.51
CA LEU A 429 13.26 -23.44 -4.29
C LEU A 429 14.63 -23.24 -3.63
N GLN A 430 15.61 -24.03 -4.05
CA GLN A 430 16.93 -24.21 -3.43
C GLN A 430 17.80 -22.93 -3.43
N SER A 431 18.63 -22.75 -2.39
CA SER A 431 19.74 -21.80 -2.33
C SER A 431 21.08 -22.55 -2.28
N PHE A 432 22.12 -21.99 -2.89
CA PHE A 432 23.47 -22.57 -2.93
C PHE A 432 24.49 -21.58 -2.36
N HIS A 433 25.50 -22.11 -1.65
CA HIS A 433 26.51 -21.31 -0.98
C HIS A 433 27.92 -21.72 -1.42
N PHE A 434 28.78 -20.72 -1.61
CA PHE A 434 30.19 -20.87 -1.99
C PHE A 434 31.06 -20.00 -1.09
N PRO A 435 32.19 -20.51 -0.56
CA PRO A 435 33.05 -19.72 0.31
C PRO A 435 33.73 -18.58 -0.46
N VAL A 436 33.83 -17.42 0.20
CA VAL A 436 34.71 -16.33 -0.23
C VAL A 436 36.13 -16.70 0.20
N ARG A 437 37.08 -16.67 -0.73
CA ARG A 437 38.47 -17.14 -0.53
C ARG A 437 39.36 -16.07 0.06
N VAL A 438 39.15 -14.82 -0.35
CA VAL A 438 39.92 -13.67 0.08
C VAL A 438 38.95 -12.64 0.64
N LEU A 439 39.24 -12.12 1.83
CA LEU A 439 38.61 -10.95 2.43
C LEU A 439 39.74 -10.09 3.00
N ARG A 440 39.87 -8.86 2.51
CA ARG A 440 40.92 -7.93 2.92
C ARG A 440 40.32 -6.58 3.27
N HIS A 441 40.54 -6.14 4.50
CA HIS A 441 40.24 -4.77 4.92
C HIS A 441 41.21 -3.78 4.25
N ASP A 442 40.69 -2.65 3.80
CA ASP A 442 41.43 -1.59 3.11
C ASP A 442 40.78 -0.23 3.41
N GLY A 443 40.90 0.19 4.68
CA GLY A 443 40.36 1.46 5.18
C GLY A 443 38.84 1.54 5.03
N ASP A 444 38.41 2.41 4.13
CA ASP A 444 37.00 2.67 3.81
C ASP A 444 36.35 1.58 2.97
N THR A 445 37.07 0.49 2.69
CA THR A 445 36.54 -0.62 1.90
C THR A 445 37.02 -2.00 2.36
N VAL A 446 36.28 -3.03 1.98
CA VAL A 446 36.65 -4.44 2.15
C VAL A 446 36.63 -5.14 0.80
N HIS A 447 37.79 -5.59 0.34
CA HIS A 447 37.93 -6.34 -0.91
C HIS A 447 37.65 -7.82 -0.68
N TRP A 448 37.03 -8.45 -1.68
CA TRP A 448 36.76 -9.88 -1.62
C TRP A 448 36.92 -10.57 -2.97
N GLU A 449 37.30 -11.85 -2.91
CA GLU A 449 37.40 -12.72 -4.07
C GLU A 449 36.75 -14.09 -3.80
N ALA A 450 35.97 -14.58 -4.76
CA ALA A 450 35.30 -15.87 -4.66
C ALA A 450 35.27 -16.59 -6.01
N ALA A 451 35.25 -17.93 -5.94
CA ALA A 451 35.01 -18.78 -7.09
C ALA A 451 33.83 -19.72 -6.80
N ALA A 452 32.85 -19.75 -7.71
CA ALA A 452 31.65 -20.56 -7.57
C ALA A 452 31.53 -21.54 -8.75
N ASP A 453 31.67 -22.84 -8.48
CA ASP A 453 31.35 -23.92 -9.44
C ASP A 453 29.83 -24.14 -9.47
N LEU A 454 29.16 -23.31 -10.27
CA LEU A 454 27.71 -23.29 -10.34
C LEU A 454 27.16 -24.57 -10.95
N THR A 455 27.81 -25.11 -11.98
CA THR A 455 27.28 -26.26 -12.72
C THR A 455 27.41 -27.58 -11.96
N ALA A 456 28.27 -27.68 -10.95
CA ALA A 456 28.35 -28.86 -10.07
C ALA A 456 27.19 -28.92 -9.07
N LYS A 457 26.81 -27.77 -8.48
CA LYS A 457 25.80 -27.71 -7.41
C LYS A 457 24.40 -27.34 -7.92
N LEU A 458 24.30 -26.49 -8.92
CA LEU A 458 23.03 -25.90 -9.38
C LEU A 458 22.40 -26.75 -10.49
N ARG A 459 21.25 -27.38 -10.19
CA ARG A 459 20.46 -28.18 -11.14
C ARG A 459 19.05 -27.58 -11.30
N PRO A 460 18.85 -26.62 -12.22
CA PRO A 460 17.56 -25.96 -12.42
C PRO A 460 16.43 -26.94 -12.75
N LEU A 461 15.19 -26.62 -12.38
CA LEU A 461 14.01 -27.33 -12.88
C LEU A 461 13.69 -26.91 -14.33
N GLY A 462 13.93 -25.64 -14.68
CA GLY A 462 13.95 -25.13 -16.06
C GLY A 462 12.68 -24.41 -16.52
N ILE A 463 11.59 -24.44 -15.75
CA ILE A 463 10.30 -23.82 -16.10
C ILE A 463 9.81 -22.84 -15.01
N VAL A 464 10.32 -22.98 -13.77
CA VAL A 464 9.76 -22.34 -12.57
C VAL A 464 10.78 -21.45 -11.85
N ASP A 465 12.05 -21.79 -12.01
CA ASP A 465 13.26 -21.15 -11.50
C ASP A 465 14.05 -20.59 -12.70
N THR A 466 13.70 -19.40 -13.16
CA THR A 466 14.34 -18.80 -14.35
C THR A 466 15.39 -17.75 -14.02
N ILE A 467 15.45 -17.30 -12.76
CA ILE A 467 16.37 -16.26 -12.29
C ILE A 467 16.89 -16.60 -10.88
N TRP A 468 18.21 -16.50 -10.71
CA TRP A 468 18.93 -16.63 -9.44
C TRP A 468 19.58 -15.31 -9.07
N ASP A 469 19.24 -14.77 -7.91
CA ASP A 469 19.88 -13.57 -7.36
C ASP A 469 21.13 -13.96 -6.57
N VAL A 470 22.19 -13.14 -6.68
CA VAL A 470 23.48 -13.34 -5.99
C VAL A 470 23.63 -12.37 -4.82
N ARG A 471 24.11 -12.87 -3.69
CA ARG A 471 24.39 -12.08 -2.47
C ARG A 471 25.70 -12.50 -1.84
N LEU A 472 26.36 -11.60 -1.12
CA LEU A 472 27.46 -11.93 -0.24
C LEU A 472 26.96 -11.83 1.21
N ARG A 473 27.09 -12.92 1.96
CA ARG A 473 26.91 -12.96 3.41
C ARG A 473 28.26 -12.73 4.05
N LEU A 474 28.40 -11.62 4.76
CA LEU A 474 29.63 -11.24 5.44
C LEU A 474 29.42 -11.42 6.95
N ASP A 475 30.36 -12.09 7.60
CA ASP A 475 30.46 -12.23 9.03
C ASP A 475 31.63 -11.37 9.50
N VAL A 476 31.35 -10.44 10.42
CA VAL A 476 32.30 -9.51 11.02
C VAL A 476 32.28 -9.76 12.51
N ASN A 477 33.33 -10.38 13.06
CA ASN A 477 33.42 -10.73 14.48
C ASN A 477 32.21 -11.53 15.01
N GLY A 478 31.65 -12.44 14.21
CA GLY A 478 30.46 -13.24 14.57
C GLY A 478 29.12 -12.53 14.31
N VAL A 479 29.14 -11.28 13.85
CA VAL A 479 27.95 -10.51 13.47
C VAL A 479 27.75 -10.59 11.96
N ARG A 480 26.62 -11.15 11.53
CA ARG A 480 26.33 -11.39 10.11
C ARG A 480 25.57 -10.23 9.48
N THR A 481 26.07 -9.75 8.35
CA THR A 481 25.36 -8.87 7.41
C THR A 481 25.24 -9.52 6.03
N THR A 482 24.35 -8.99 5.19
CA THR A 482 24.15 -9.48 3.81
C THR A 482 24.08 -8.31 2.85
N THR A 483 24.91 -8.38 1.82
CA THR A 483 24.98 -7.38 0.76
C THR A 483 24.67 -8.00 -0.62
N ARG A 484 24.21 -7.16 -1.55
CA ARG A 484 23.95 -7.53 -2.94
C ARG A 484 25.00 -6.91 -3.83
N LEU A 485 25.46 -7.69 -4.81
CA LEU A 485 26.52 -7.30 -5.71
C LEU A 485 25.95 -6.33 -6.76
N THR A 486 26.26 -5.04 -6.65
CA THR A 486 25.97 -4.01 -7.65
C THR A 486 26.92 -4.18 -8.84
N VAL A 487 26.35 -4.35 -10.02
CA VAL A 487 27.06 -4.34 -11.31
C VAL A 487 27.19 -2.87 -11.72
N ALA A 488 28.42 -2.36 -11.67
CA ALA A 488 28.77 -1.05 -12.20
C ALA A 488 29.32 -1.23 -13.63
N ASP A 489 30.54 -0.81 -13.92
CA ASP A 489 31.17 -0.90 -15.24
C ASP A 489 31.78 -2.28 -15.55
N THR A 490 31.44 -3.31 -14.76
CA THR A 490 31.94 -4.67 -14.99
C THR A 490 31.22 -5.32 -16.16
N GLU A 491 31.96 -5.67 -17.20
CA GLU A 491 31.45 -6.47 -18.30
C GLU A 491 31.04 -7.88 -17.83
N LEU A 492 29.77 -8.22 -18.06
CA LEU A 492 29.23 -9.54 -17.79
C LEU A 492 29.19 -10.34 -19.09
N SER A 493 30.15 -11.25 -19.29
CA SER A 493 30.21 -12.09 -20.49
C SER A 493 30.47 -13.56 -20.15
N GLY A 494 29.93 -14.46 -20.98
CA GLY A 494 30.15 -15.90 -20.89
C GLY A 494 29.02 -16.68 -20.20
N GLY A 495 28.35 -17.54 -20.98
CA GLY A 495 27.32 -18.47 -20.51
C GLY A 495 27.90 -19.70 -19.84
N LEU A 496 27.23 -20.18 -18.79
CA LEU A 496 27.62 -21.41 -18.07
C LEU A 496 26.70 -22.56 -18.48
N PRO A 497 27.22 -23.68 -19.01
CA PRO A 497 26.40 -24.80 -19.43
C PRO A 497 25.71 -25.45 -18.23
N VAL A 498 24.39 -25.58 -18.28
CA VAL A 498 23.61 -26.26 -17.22
C VAL A 498 22.71 -27.35 -17.79
N ARG A 499 22.36 -28.33 -16.94
CA ARG A 499 21.45 -29.41 -17.31
C ARG A 499 20.18 -29.34 -16.45
N PRO A 500 19.09 -28.72 -16.96
CA PRO A 500 17.82 -28.68 -16.24
C PRO A 500 17.22 -30.08 -16.05
N ARG A 501 16.52 -30.32 -14.95
CA ARG A 501 15.95 -31.63 -14.59
C ARG A 501 14.78 -32.07 -15.47
N LEU A 502 13.98 -31.12 -16.00
CA LEU A 502 12.74 -31.46 -16.70
C LEU A 502 12.90 -31.63 -18.22
N THR A 503 13.68 -30.81 -18.95
CA THR A 503 14.10 -31.09 -20.34
C THR A 503 15.32 -30.25 -20.77
N ARG A 504 16.16 -30.77 -21.69
CA ARG A 504 17.22 -30.02 -22.40
C ARG A 504 16.70 -29.06 -23.48
N MET A 505 15.42 -29.14 -23.84
CA MET A 505 14.83 -28.36 -24.94
C MET A 505 14.40 -26.94 -24.53
N VAL A 506 14.44 -26.62 -23.23
CA VAL A 506 13.89 -25.35 -22.69
C VAL A 506 15.00 -24.36 -22.31
N ALA A 507 16.20 -24.86 -21.99
CA ALA A 507 17.39 -24.06 -21.70
C ALA A 507 18.64 -24.95 -21.59
N ASP A 508 19.81 -24.39 -21.94
CA ASP A 508 21.09 -25.10 -21.94
C ASP A 508 22.23 -24.32 -21.26
N HIS A 509 22.07 -23.03 -20.96
CA HIS A 509 23.07 -22.25 -20.23
C HIS A 509 22.48 -21.18 -19.30
N LEU A 510 23.28 -20.76 -18.32
CA LEU A 510 23.00 -19.60 -17.46
C LEU A 510 23.80 -18.40 -17.94
N GLU A 511 23.12 -17.27 -18.13
CA GLU A 511 23.74 -15.99 -18.47
C GLU A 511 23.74 -15.03 -17.28
N PRO A 512 24.88 -14.41 -16.96
CA PRO A 512 24.91 -13.30 -16.01
C PRO A 512 24.21 -12.07 -16.59
N HIS A 513 23.47 -11.34 -15.78
CA HIS A 513 22.90 -10.04 -16.16
C HIS A 513 22.73 -9.14 -14.93
N ALA A 514 22.71 -7.83 -15.17
CA ALA A 514 22.25 -6.87 -14.19
C ALA A 514 20.72 -6.88 -14.13
N SER A 515 20.17 -7.03 -12.92
CA SER A 515 18.74 -6.88 -12.66
C SER A 515 18.30 -5.42 -12.83
N ALA A 516 16.99 -5.16 -12.83
CA ALA A 516 16.44 -3.80 -12.89
C ALA A 516 16.87 -2.87 -11.73
N LYS A 517 17.47 -3.42 -10.66
CA LYS A 517 18.05 -2.66 -9.54
C LYS A 517 19.58 -2.57 -9.60
N GLY A 518 20.19 -2.98 -10.71
CA GLY A 518 21.63 -3.00 -10.91
C GLY A 518 22.35 -4.16 -10.21
N HIS A 519 21.66 -5.13 -9.61
CA HIS A 519 22.33 -6.26 -8.96
C HIS A 519 22.62 -7.42 -9.90
N LEU A 520 23.73 -8.12 -9.68
CA LEU A 520 24.09 -9.35 -10.40
C LEU A 520 23.04 -10.44 -10.17
N ALA A 521 22.55 -11.01 -11.26
CA ALA A 521 21.69 -12.18 -11.26
C ALA A 521 22.05 -13.09 -12.45
N PHE A 522 21.72 -14.37 -12.34
CA PHE A 522 21.85 -15.33 -13.42
C PHE A 522 20.48 -15.68 -13.97
N ARG A 523 20.33 -15.66 -15.30
CA ARG A 523 19.11 -16.05 -16.01
C ARG A 523 19.36 -17.34 -16.75
N LEU A 524 18.37 -18.21 -16.78
CA LEU A 524 18.39 -19.43 -17.60
C LEU A 524 17.94 -19.12 -19.03
N VAL A 525 18.78 -19.46 -20.02
CA VAL A 525 18.59 -19.12 -21.45
C VAL A 525 18.89 -20.35 -22.33
N SER A 526 18.43 -20.34 -23.58
CA SER A 526 18.63 -21.40 -24.58
C SER A 526 19.33 -20.84 -25.82
N GLU A 527 20.39 -21.49 -26.31
CA GLU A 527 21.08 -21.07 -27.55
C GLU A 527 20.52 -21.77 -28.81
N GLY A 528 20.35 -21.03 -29.91
CA GLY A 528 20.13 -21.55 -31.27
C GLY A 528 18.69 -21.53 -31.83
N ARG A 529 18.59 -21.69 -33.18
CA ARG A 529 17.39 -21.65 -34.06
C ARG A 529 16.14 -22.44 -33.60
N ASN A 530 16.25 -23.22 -32.52
CA ASN A 530 15.15 -23.93 -31.89
C ASN A 530 14.43 -23.10 -30.82
N ALA A 531 14.97 -21.98 -30.33
CA ALA A 531 14.30 -21.11 -29.36
C ALA A 531 13.02 -20.49 -29.96
N GLU A 532 13.06 -20.01 -31.21
CA GLU A 532 11.87 -19.54 -31.92
C GLU A 532 10.89 -20.68 -32.19
N ARG A 533 11.36 -21.84 -32.66
CA ARG A 533 10.51 -23.02 -32.88
C ARG A 533 9.90 -23.55 -31.59
N VAL A 534 10.56 -23.43 -30.43
CA VAL A 534 10.05 -23.88 -29.12
C VAL A 534 9.13 -22.82 -28.52
N GLN A 535 9.42 -21.52 -28.66
CA GLN A 535 8.47 -20.45 -28.32
C GLN A 535 7.22 -20.55 -29.21
N GLU A 536 7.39 -20.87 -30.49
CA GLU A 536 6.35 -21.09 -31.49
C GLU A 536 5.66 -22.45 -31.32
N LEU A 537 6.32 -23.52 -30.85
CA LEU A 537 5.71 -24.81 -30.47
C LEU A 537 5.05 -24.77 -29.09
N ILE A 538 5.49 -23.89 -28.20
CA ILE A 538 4.79 -23.58 -26.95
C ILE A 538 3.57 -22.75 -27.32
N THR A 539 3.67 -21.76 -28.20
CA THR A 539 2.54 -20.93 -28.67
C THR A 539 1.56 -21.75 -29.53
N ARG A 540 2.03 -22.60 -30.46
CA ARG A 540 1.26 -23.54 -31.30
C ARG A 540 0.81 -24.78 -30.53
N GLY A 541 1.54 -25.27 -29.55
CA GLY A 541 1.08 -26.32 -28.61
C GLY A 541 0.05 -25.76 -27.63
N VAL A 542 0.10 -24.45 -27.39
CA VAL A 542 -0.92 -23.69 -26.65
C VAL A 542 -2.17 -23.40 -27.49
N GLN A 543 -2.06 -23.34 -28.83
CA GLN A 543 -3.11 -22.95 -29.78
C GLN A 543 -3.55 -24.04 -30.81
N GLY A 544 -2.90 -25.19 -30.86
CA GLY A 544 -3.12 -26.24 -31.87
C GLY A 544 -4.15 -27.28 -31.44
N LYS A 545 -4.87 -27.87 -32.41
CA LYS A 545 -6.07 -28.72 -32.20
C LYS A 545 -5.92 -29.83 -31.13
N PRO A 546 -4.79 -30.55 -30.97
CA PRO A 546 -4.65 -31.56 -29.91
C PRO A 546 -4.47 -30.94 -28.50
N GLY A 547 -3.68 -29.85 -28.41
CA GLY A 547 -3.53 -29.04 -27.21
C GLY A 547 -4.80 -28.29 -26.85
N THR A 548 -5.65 -27.98 -27.84
CA THR A 548 -6.97 -27.38 -27.69
C THR A 548 -7.96 -28.38 -27.12
N LEU A 549 -7.87 -29.68 -27.39
CA LEU A 549 -8.74 -30.70 -26.78
C LEU A 549 -8.34 -31.00 -25.32
N ALA A 550 -7.04 -31.18 -25.05
CA ALA A 550 -6.53 -31.37 -23.69
C ALA A 550 -6.68 -30.10 -22.82
N LYS A 551 -6.45 -28.90 -23.40
CA LYS A 551 -6.76 -27.63 -22.73
C LYS A 551 -8.24 -27.34 -22.68
N THR A 552 -9.08 -27.77 -23.60
CA THR A 552 -10.53 -27.58 -23.45
C THR A 552 -11.05 -28.51 -22.36
N GLY A 553 -10.50 -29.71 -22.17
CA GLY A 553 -10.79 -30.57 -21.02
C GLY A 553 -10.29 -29.97 -19.70
N TYR A 554 -9.01 -29.59 -19.63
CA TYR A 554 -8.42 -28.99 -18.43
C TYR A 554 -8.91 -27.57 -18.15
N ARG A 555 -9.15 -26.72 -19.17
CA ARG A 555 -9.77 -25.39 -19.04
C ARG A 555 -11.27 -25.49 -18.87
N LYS A 556 -12.01 -26.49 -19.36
CA LYS A 556 -13.39 -26.71 -18.93
C LYS A 556 -13.39 -27.18 -17.48
N ALA A 557 -12.54 -28.13 -17.06
CA ALA A 557 -12.47 -28.54 -15.67
C ALA A 557 -11.99 -27.40 -14.74
N LYS A 558 -11.01 -26.60 -15.17
CA LYS A 558 -10.49 -25.44 -14.44
C LYS A 558 -11.40 -24.23 -14.52
N ALA A 559 -12.08 -23.97 -15.62
CA ALA A 559 -13.08 -22.90 -15.76
C ALA A 559 -14.42 -23.31 -15.18
N LEU A 560 -14.75 -24.60 -15.07
CA LEU A 560 -15.88 -25.12 -14.30
C LEU A 560 -15.53 -25.03 -12.82
N ARG A 561 -14.31 -25.40 -12.41
CA ARG A 561 -13.82 -25.19 -11.03
C ARG A 561 -13.69 -23.70 -10.70
N GLN A 562 -13.22 -22.85 -11.61
CA GLN A 562 -13.14 -21.39 -11.42
C GLN A 562 -14.51 -20.72 -11.57
N LYS A 563 -15.45 -21.24 -12.37
CA LYS A 563 -16.85 -20.80 -12.37
C LYS A 563 -17.49 -21.19 -11.04
N VAL A 564 -17.48 -22.46 -10.64
CA VAL A 564 -18.02 -22.94 -9.35
C VAL A 564 -17.37 -22.24 -8.14
N VAL A 565 -16.11 -21.81 -8.24
CA VAL A 565 -15.37 -21.14 -7.15
C VAL A 565 -15.34 -19.60 -7.26
N SER A 566 -15.83 -19.01 -8.36
CA SER A 566 -15.94 -17.55 -8.52
C SER A 566 -16.88 -16.96 -7.45
N GLY A 567 -16.61 -15.74 -7.02
CA GLY A 567 -17.41 -15.05 -6.00
C GLY A 567 -18.89 -15.01 -6.34
N ASP A 568 -19.23 -14.72 -7.60
CA ASP A 568 -20.61 -14.57 -8.04
C ASP A 568 -21.36 -15.91 -8.10
N ASN A 569 -20.73 -17.00 -8.57
CA ASN A 569 -21.39 -18.30 -8.57
C ASN A 569 -21.49 -18.92 -7.17
N LYS A 570 -20.57 -18.59 -6.26
CA LYS A 570 -20.70 -18.92 -4.84
C LYS A 570 -21.91 -18.20 -4.21
N LEU A 571 -22.11 -16.93 -4.54
CA LEU A 571 -23.29 -16.17 -4.11
C LEU A 571 -24.58 -16.72 -4.74
N ARG A 572 -24.54 -17.08 -6.03
CA ARG A 572 -25.67 -17.78 -6.68
C ARG A 572 -25.95 -19.13 -6.04
N ALA A 573 -24.93 -19.94 -5.76
CA ALA A 573 -25.12 -21.21 -5.05
C ALA A 573 -25.71 -21.00 -3.65
N TYR A 574 -25.32 -19.95 -2.94
CA TYR A 574 -25.95 -19.57 -1.68
C TYR A 574 -27.44 -19.26 -1.88
N HIS A 575 -27.78 -18.27 -2.72
CA HIS A 575 -29.14 -17.78 -2.89
C HIS A 575 -30.08 -18.76 -3.61
N GLU A 576 -29.61 -19.45 -4.66
CA GLU A 576 -30.41 -20.31 -5.53
C GLU A 576 -30.46 -21.76 -5.05
N VAL A 577 -29.46 -22.24 -4.30
CA VAL A 577 -29.36 -23.66 -3.89
C VAL A 577 -29.39 -23.82 -2.38
N PHE A 578 -28.40 -23.30 -1.65
CA PHE A 578 -28.26 -23.59 -0.23
C PHE A 578 -29.37 -22.95 0.62
N SER A 579 -29.80 -21.73 0.29
CA SER A 579 -30.90 -21.05 0.99
C SER A 579 -32.27 -21.71 0.75
N ARG A 580 -32.39 -22.61 -0.24
CA ARG A 580 -33.60 -23.41 -0.48
C ARG A 580 -33.59 -24.75 0.27
N LEU A 581 -32.44 -25.19 0.79
CA LEU A 581 -32.37 -26.36 1.65
C LEU A 581 -33.02 -26.04 3.01
N PRO A 582 -33.59 -27.02 3.73
CA PRO A 582 -34.15 -26.76 5.04
C PRO A 582 -33.10 -26.23 6.02
N VAL A 583 -33.50 -25.31 6.89
CA VAL A 583 -32.71 -24.92 8.07
C VAL A 583 -32.54 -26.15 8.96
N LYS A 584 -31.30 -26.45 9.33
CA LYS A 584 -30.95 -27.48 10.28
C LYS A 584 -31.18 -26.97 11.69
N LYS A 585 -32.07 -27.63 12.43
CA LYS A 585 -32.28 -27.36 13.84
C LYS A 585 -31.03 -27.64 14.65
N ARG A 586 -30.86 -26.91 15.77
CA ARG A 586 -29.73 -27.04 16.70
C ARG A 586 -28.37 -26.80 16.05
N THR A 587 -28.30 -26.02 14.96
CA THR A 587 -27.04 -25.68 14.28
C THR A 587 -26.69 -24.21 14.51
N VAL A 588 -25.48 -23.96 15.01
CA VAL A 588 -24.98 -22.60 15.32
C VAL A 588 -23.68 -22.34 14.59
N VAL A 589 -23.62 -21.23 13.86
CA VAL A 589 -22.40 -20.75 13.19
C VAL A 589 -21.80 -19.60 13.99
N PHE A 590 -20.56 -19.80 14.43
CA PHE A 590 -19.77 -18.84 15.18
C PHE A 590 -18.66 -18.23 14.31
N GLU A 591 -18.44 -16.93 14.47
CA GLU A 591 -17.32 -16.23 13.85
C GLU A 591 -16.83 -15.09 14.75
N SER A 592 -15.51 -14.95 14.87
CA SER A 592 -14.89 -13.85 15.60
C SER A 592 -13.84 -13.14 14.74
N HIS A 593 -13.92 -11.81 14.69
CA HIS A 593 -13.09 -10.92 13.88
C HIS A 593 -12.90 -11.38 12.43
N LEU A 594 -14.02 -11.65 11.74
CA LEU A 594 -14.05 -12.12 10.35
C LEU A 594 -13.37 -13.48 10.16
N GLY A 595 -13.39 -14.34 11.19
CA GLY A 595 -12.80 -15.67 11.20
C GLY A 595 -11.27 -15.67 11.40
N LYS A 596 -10.69 -14.56 11.89
CA LYS A 596 -9.24 -14.50 12.11
C LYS A 596 -8.80 -15.21 13.39
N GLN A 597 -9.71 -15.41 14.35
CA GLN A 597 -9.36 -15.92 15.67
C GLN A 597 -10.54 -16.65 16.33
N TYR A 598 -10.22 -17.56 17.24
CA TYR A 598 -11.15 -18.13 18.21
C TYR A 598 -11.05 -17.33 19.50
N SER A 599 -11.91 -16.33 19.66
CA SER A 599 -11.85 -15.40 20.80
C SER A 599 -13.18 -14.67 20.99
N ASP A 600 -13.19 -13.75 21.96
CA ASP A 600 -14.23 -12.74 22.13
C ASP A 600 -15.60 -13.32 22.56
N SER A 601 -16.67 -12.54 22.46
CA SER A 601 -17.99 -12.94 22.94
C SER A 601 -18.55 -14.19 22.23
N PRO A 602 -18.32 -14.42 20.93
CA PRO A 602 -18.70 -15.68 20.28
C PRO A 602 -18.03 -16.92 20.90
N ARG A 603 -16.77 -16.81 21.34
CA ARG A 603 -16.07 -17.90 22.05
C ARG A 603 -16.71 -18.16 23.40
N ALA A 604 -16.97 -17.13 24.18
CA ALA A 604 -17.57 -17.28 25.51
C ALA A 604 -18.96 -17.91 25.44
N LEU A 605 -19.78 -17.55 24.45
CA LEU A 605 -21.08 -18.19 24.21
C LEU A 605 -20.93 -19.67 23.84
N TYR A 606 -20.01 -19.99 22.93
CA TYR A 606 -19.73 -21.38 22.56
C TYR A 606 -19.29 -22.23 23.76
N GLU A 607 -18.34 -21.73 24.56
CA GLU A 607 -17.83 -22.42 25.74
C GLU A 607 -18.93 -22.60 26.80
N GLU A 608 -19.79 -21.60 27.00
CA GLU A 608 -20.92 -21.70 27.93
C GLU A 608 -21.96 -22.72 27.48
N MET A 609 -22.33 -22.75 26.19
CA MET A 609 -23.23 -23.77 25.64
C MET A 609 -22.67 -25.18 25.84
N ARG A 610 -21.36 -25.36 25.66
CA ARG A 610 -20.68 -26.63 25.94
C ARG A 610 -20.69 -26.97 27.42
N ARG A 611 -20.42 -26.00 28.29
CA ARG A 611 -20.41 -26.16 29.75
C ARG A 611 -21.77 -26.62 30.29
N GLN A 612 -22.87 -26.12 29.72
CA GLN A 612 -24.24 -26.53 30.07
C GLN A 612 -24.65 -27.89 29.47
N GLY A 613 -23.81 -28.53 28.64
CA GLY A 613 -24.10 -29.84 28.06
C GLY A 613 -25.19 -29.83 26.99
N LEU A 614 -25.42 -28.70 26.33
CA LEU A 614 -26.44 -28.58 25.29
C LEU A 614 -26.14 -29.47 24.08
N ASP A 615 -27.19 -30.03 23.47
CA ASP A 615 -27.09 -30.83 22.27
C ASP A 615 -27.19 -29.95 21.01
N PHE A 616 -26.05 -29.63 20.36
CA PHE A 616 -26.01 -28.78 19.17
C PHE A 616 -24.82 -29.06 18.23
N GLU A 617 -25.03 -28.79 16.94
CA GLU A 617 -24.01 -28.78 15.89
C GLU A 617 -23.30 -27.41 15.87
N ALA A 618 -22.06 -27.37 16.34
CA ALA A 618 -21.23 -26.17 16.34
C ALA A 618 -20.39 -26.07 15.07
N ILE A 619 -20.48 -24.92 14.40
CA ILE A 619 -19.69 -24.62 13.21
C ILE A 619 -18.89 -23.33 13.45
N TRP A 620 -17.56 -23.38 13.30
CA TRP A 620 -16.69 -22.23 13.44
C TRP A 620 -16.07 -21.82 12.10
N SER A 621 -16.16 -20.54 11.78
CA SER A 621 -15.57 -19.94 10.57
C SER A 621 -14.12 -19.50 10.81
N TYR A 622 -13.19 -19.90 9.94
CA TYR A 622 -11.79 -19.43 9.95
C TYR A 622 -11.34 -18.87 8.59
N ALA A 623 -10.55 -17.80 8.58
CA ALA A 623 -10.05 -17.15 7.35
C ALA A 623 -8.62 -17.59 6.98
N GLY A 624 -7.74 -17.72 7.99
CA GLY A 624 -6.33 -18.05 7.84
C GLY A 624 -6.04 -19.52 8.17
N SER A 625 -5.34 -19.74 9.28
CA SER A 625 -5.09 -21.07 9.86
C SER A 625 -6.27 -21.48 10.76
N PRO A 626 -6.66 -22.77 10.77
CA PRO A 626 -7.59 -23.32 11.77
C PRO A 626 -6.91 -23.61 13.12
N GLU A 627 -5.61 -23.36 13.25
CA GLU A 627 -4.86 -23.55 14.49
C GLU A 627 -5.44 -22.68 15.64
N GLY A 628 -5.56 -23.27 16.84
CA GLY A 628 -6.16 -22.61 18.00
C GLY A 628 -7.69 -22.64 18.08
N PHE A 629 -8.38 -23.12 17.04
CA PHE A 629 -9.84 -23.33 17.08
C PHE A 629 -10.22 -24.65 17.79
N PRO A 630 -11.45 -24.74 18.34
CA PRO A 630 -11.92 -25.92 19.06
C PRO A 630 -11.95 -27.16 18.15
N LYS A 631 -11.43 -28.27 18.66
CA LYS A 631 -11.36 -29.55 17.94
C LYS A 631 -12.71 -30.27 17.86
N ASP A 632 -13.62 -29.96 18.77
CA ASP A 632 -14.96 -30.55 18.88
C ASP A 632 -16.02 -29.80 18.05
N ALA A 633 -15.63 -28.76 17.31
CA ALA A 633 -16.50 -28.04 16.38
C ALA A 633 -16.13 -28.33 14.91
N THR A 634 -17.12 -28.20 14.03
CA THR A 634 -16.89 -28.27 12.59
C THR A 634 -16.23 -26.98 12.10
N LEU A 635 -15.00 -27.06 11.60
CA LEU A 635 -14.28 -25.89 11.09
C LEU A 635 -14.52 -25.68 9.60
N VAL A 636 -15.05 -24.51 9.23
CA VAL A 636 -15.29 -24.14 7.83
C VAL A 636 -14.46 -22.93 7.44
N LYS A 637 -13.79 -23.00 6.30
CA LYS A 637 -13.01 -21.85 5.80
C LYS A 637 -13.96 -20.76 5.30
N ARG A 638 -13.81 -19.53 5.76
CA ARG A 638 -14.58 -18.35 5.32
C ARG A 638 -14.58 -18.25 3.79
N TRP A 639 -15.75 -17.99 3.20
CA TRP A 639 -16.00 -17.99 1.74
C TRP A 639 -15.83 -19.33 1.00
N SER A 640 -15.70 -20.46 1.70
CA SER A 640 -15.82 -21.78 1.09
C SER A 640 -17.29 -22.16 0.86
N LEU A 641 -17.57 -23.14 -0.02
CA LEU A 641 -18.94 -23.65 -0.18
C LEU A 641 -19.51 -24.25 1.13
N PRO A 642 -18.73 -25.00 1.94
CA PRO A 642 -19.16 -25.40 3.29
C PRO A 642 -19.57 -24.24 4.18
N TYR A 643 -18.83 -23.12 4.16
CA TYR A 643 -19.17 -21.91 4.92
C TYR A 643 -20.50 -21.29 4.46
N LEU A 644 -20.70 -21.16 3.14
CA LEU A 644 -21.95 -20.63 2.59
C LEU A 644 -23.14 -21.54 2.92
N LYS A 645 -22.96 -22.86 2.77
CA LYS A 645 -23.97 -23.84 3.14
C LYS A 645 -24.30 -23.80 4.63
N ALA A 646 -23.28 -23.71 5.49
CA ALA A 646 -23.46 -23.59 6.93
C ALA A 646 -24.29 -22.36 7.28
N LEU A 647 -23.94 -21.18 6.75
CA LEU A 647 -24.73 -19.97 6.98
C LEU A 647 -26.16 -20.09 6.44
N ALA A 648 -26.36 -20.68 5.27
CA ALA A 648 -27.70 -20.82 4.67
C ALA A 648 -28.63 -21.78 5.43
N GLN A 649 -28.07 -22.74 6.16
CA GLN A 649 -28.82 -23.78 6.88
C GLN A 649 -28.78 -23.65 8.40
N ALA A 650 -27.99 -22.73 8.97
CA ALA A 650 -27.90 -22.58 10.41
C ALA A 650 -29.17 -21.97 11.01
N GLU A 651 -29.57 -22.48 12.16
CA GLU A 651 -30.65 -21.90 12.95
C GLU A 651 -30.19 -20.63 13.67
N PHE A 652 -28.91 -20.56 14.05
CA PHE A 652 -28.32 -19.39 14.69
C PHE A 652 -27.02 -18.93 14.02
N TRP A 653 -26.91 -17.61 13.86
CA TRP A 653 -25.69 -16.90 13.51
C TRP A 653 -25.19 -16.12 14.73
N VAL A 654 -23.93 -16.31 15.12
CA VAL A 654 -23.28 -15.60 16.22
C VAL A 654 -21.97 -14.99 15.71
N ASP A 655 -21.85 -13.67 15.75
CA ASP A 655 -20.58 -13.00 15.44
C ASP A 655 -20.42 -11.64 16.14
N ASN A 656 -19.23 -11.04 15.98
CA ASN A 656 -18.85 -9.81 16.69
C ASN A 656 -18.48 -8.62 15.77
N GLN A 657 -18.53 -8.77 14.44
CA GLN A 657 -18.19 -7.69 13.51
C GLN A 657 -19.19 -7.50 12.38
N SER A 658 -19.63 -8.59 11.74
CA SER A 658 -20.72 -8.74 10.77
C SER A 658 -20.35 -9.83 9.75
N TYR A 659 -21.27 -10.78 9.54
CA TYR A 659 -21.19 -11.71 8.41
C TYR A 659 -21.26 -10.94 7.08
N PRO A 660 -20.68 -11.48 6.00
CA PRO A 660 -20.62 -10.79 4.71
C PRO A 660 -21.96 -10.21 4.27
N LEU A 661 -21.95 -8.92 3.90
CA LEU A 661 -23.18 -8.17 3.57
C LEU A 661 -23.90 -8.72 2.32
N LYS A 662 -23.17 -9.40 1.43
CA LYS A 662 -23.72 -10.01 0.20
C LYS A 662 -24.58 -11.26 0.46
N LEU A 663 -24.63 -11.76 1.69
CA LEU A 663 -25.40 -12.94 2.07
C LEU A 663 -26.71 -12.52 2.73
N THR A 664 -27.83 -12.98 2.21
CA THR A 664 -29.16 -12.67 2.75
C THR A 664 -29.45 -13.62 3.90
N LYS A 665 -29.68 -13.08 5.10
CA LYS A 665 -30.13 -13.87 6.25
C LYS A 665 -31.54 -14.42 5.98
N ARG A 666 -31.77 -15.67 6.33
CA ARG A 666 -33.10 -16.28 6.26
C ARG A 666 -34.00 -15.82 7.41
N PRO A 667 -35.32 -15.72 7.19
CA PRO A 667 -36.27 -15.42 8.27
C PRO A 667 -36.23 -16.42 9.43
N GLU A 668 -35.96 -17.70 9.15
CA GLU A 668 -35.91 -18.77 10.15
C GLU A 668 -34.60 -18.83 10.95
N THR A 669 -33.58 -18.06 10.53
CA THR A 669 -32.29 -17.95 11.22
C THR A 669 -32.31 -16.78 12.19
N THR A 670 -31.94 -17.02 13.44
CA THR A 670 -31.75 -15.99 14.46
C THR A 670 -30.29 -15.50 14.46
N TYR A 671 -30.08 -14.19 14.29
CA TYR A 671 -28.77 -13.56 14.29
C TYR A 671 -28.53 -12.79 15.59
N LEU A 672 -27.62 -13.31 16.41
CA LEU A 672 -27.07 -12.69 17.60
C LEU A 672 -25.77 -11.94 17.24
N GLN A 673 -25.84 -10.62 17.15
CA GLN A 673 -24.68 -9.74 16.95
C GLN A 673 -24.12 -9.33 18.32
N THR A 674 -22.93 -9.78 18.66
CA THR A 674 -22.32 -9.46 19.95
C THR A 674 -21.59 -8.11 19.93
N TRP A 675 -21.24 -7.60 18.75
CA TRP A 675 -20.30 -6.50 18.59
C TRP A 675 -18.98 -6.75 19.33
N HIS A 676 -18.08 -5.77 19.37
CA HIS A 676 -16.70 -5.95 19.84
C HIS A 676 -16.19 -4.85 20.77
N GLY A 677 -17.09 -4.04 21.36
CA GLY A 677 -16.73 -3.02 22.34
C GLY A 677 -17.62 -1.78 22.27
N SER A 678 -17.70 -1.07 23.39
CA SER A 678 -18.42 0.20 23.48
C SER A 678 -17.78 1.30 22.65
N ALA A 679 -18.62 2.21 22.17
CA ALA A 679 -18.17 3.31 21.34
C ALA A 679 -17.59 4.45 22.18
N LEU A 680 -16.30 4.72 22.01
CA LEU A 680 -15.73 6.04 22.28
C LEU A 680 -15.86 6.95 21.06
N LYS A 681 -15.58 6.41 19.87
CA LYS A 681 -15.55 7.13 18.59
C LYS A 681 -16.90 7.06 17.91
N ASN A 682 -17.24 8.06 17.09
CA ASN A 682 -18.46 8.00 16.28
C ASN A 682 -18.43 6.79 15.34
N MET A 683 -19.53 6.03 15.34
CA MET A 683 -19.71 4.81 14.56
C MET A 683 -20.92 4.92 13.63
N GLY A 684 -21.08 3.95 12.72
CA GLY A 684 -22.27 3.86 11.86
C GLY A 684 -22.64 5.18 11.18
N PHE A 685 -23.94 5.45 11.13
CA PHE A 685 -24.50 6.67 10.55
C PHE A 685 -24.16 7.95 11.34
N ASP A 686 -23.37 7.89 12.41
CA ASP A 686 -22.80 9.08 13.03
C ASP A 686 -21.49 9.54 12.42
N MET A 687 -20.79 8.67 11.68
CA MET A 687 -19.55 9.04 10.99
C MET A 687 -19.83 10.06 9.87
N PRO A 688 -19.03 11.13 9.73
CA PRO A 688 -19.22 12.15 8.68
C PRO A 688 -19.35 11.56 7.28
N SER A 689 -18.52 10.55 6.96
CA SER A 689 -18.53 9.87 5.67
C SER A 689 -19.81 9.07 5.38
N LEU A 690 -20.47 8.51 6.40
CA LEU A 690 -21.74 7.80 6.24
C LEU A 690 -22.93 8.77 6.30
N LYS A 691 -22.85 9.84 7.10
CA LYS A 691 -23.82 10.95 7.09
C LYS A 691 -23.92 11.61 5.72
N ALA A 692 -22.79 11.76 5.03
CA ALA A 692 -22.72 12.37 3.71
C ALA A 692 -23.24 11.48 2.56
N GLN A 693 -23.55 10.19 2.80
CA GLN A 693 -24.08 9.31 1.76
C GLN A 693 -25.53 9.64 1.41
N THR A 694 -25.92 9.35 0.17
CA THR A 694 -27.30 9.49 -0.30
C THR A 694 -28.25 8.59 0.49
N ARG A 695 -29.55 8.92 0.49
CA ARG A 695 -30.58 8.11 1.18
C ARG A 695 -30.61 6.66 0.69
N GLU A 696 -30.37 6.42 -0.61
CA GLU A 696 -30.35 5.06 -1.18
C GLU A 696 -29.14 4.26 -0.68
N GLN A 697 -27.95 4.86 -0.65
CA GLN A 697 -26.74 4.23 -0.12
C GLN A 697 -26.88 3.93 1.38
N GLN A 698 -27.44 4.87 2.15
CA GLN A 698 -27.74 4.63 3.56
C GLN A 698 -28.78 3.53 3.74
N ALA A 699 -29.81 3.46 2.89
CA ALA A 699 -30.80 2.40 2.91
C ALA A 699 -30.18 1.02 2.59
N GLU A 700 -29.23 0.96 1.66
CA GLU A 700 -28.49 -0.27 1.37
C GLU A 700 -27.67 -0.76 2.56
N GLN A 701 -27.01 0.15 3.27
CA GLN A 701 -26.31 -0.19 4.52
C GLN A 701 -27.28 -0.58 5.64
N GLN A 702 -28.41 0.13 5.76
CA GLN A 702 -29.45 -0.18 6.74
C GLN A 702 -29.96 -1.61 6.55
N ARG A 703 -30.18 -2.07 5.31
CA ARG A 703 -30.57 -3.46 5.01
C ARG A 703 -29.60 -4.50 5.59
N SER A 704 -28.33 -4.16 5.74
CA SER A 704 -27.35 -5.06 6.34
C SER A 704 -27.47 -5.16 7.86
N LEU A 705 -27.81 -4.04 8.51
CA LEU A 705 -28.02 -3.92 9.96
C LEU A 705 -29.38 -4.49 10.39
N ASP A 706 -30.40 -4.37 9.52
CA ASP A 706 -31.74 -4.94 9.72
C ASP A 706 -31.74 -6.48 9.80
N ARG A 707 -30.61 -7.13 9.48
CA ARG A 707 -30.43 -8.57 9.67
C ARG A 707 -30.23 -8.97 11.13
N PHE A 708 -29.90 -8.03 12.02
CA PHE A 708 -29.68 -8.34 13.43
C PHE A 708 -31.02 -8.56 14.13
N ASP A 709 -31.25 -9.79 14.60
CA ASP A 709 -32.44 -10.08 15.43
C ASP A 709 -32.19 -9.66 16.88
N ARG A 710 -30.95 -9.83 17.34
CA ARG A 710 -30.48 -9.36 18.66
C ARG A 710 -29.11 -8.72 18.55
N PHE A 711 -28.91 -7.62 19.26
CA PHE A 711 -27.68 -6.87 19.35
C PHE A 711 -27.33 -6.64 20.82
N LEU A 712 -26.17 -7.12 21.26
CA LEU A 712 -25.77 -7.02 22.66
C LEU A 712 -25.42 -5.58 23.03
N ILE A 713 -25.90 -5.17 24.19
CA ILE A 713 -25.71 -3.85 24.80
C ILE A 713 -25.16 -4.07 26.20
N ARG A 714 -24.09 -3.34 26.55
CA ARG A 714 -23.45 -3.49 27.87
C ARG A 714 -23.87 -2.42 28.88
N SER A 715 -24.33 -1.27 28.42
CA SER A 715 -24.88 -0.20 29.26
C SER A 715 -25.74 0.75 28.43
N GLU A 716 -26.46 1.64 29.09
CA GLU A 716 -27.23 2.68 28.40
C GLU A 716 -26.35 3.59 27.52
N HIS A 717 -25.04 3.71 27.79
CA HIS A 717 -24.13 4.41 26.87
C HIS A 717 -24.17 3.82 25.45
N ASP A 718 -24.18 2.49 25.31
CA ASP A 718 -24.25 1.84 24.00
C ASP A 718 -25.61 2.07 23.31
N VAL A 719 -26.68 2.26 24.07
CA VAL A 719 -28.01 2.60 23.53
C VAL A 719 -27.96 4.00 22.89
N HIS A 720 -27.43 4.97 23.64
CA HIS A 720 -27.33 6.36 23.18
C HIS A 720 -26.31 6.56 22.06
N THR A 721 -25.34 5.64 21.93
CA THR A 721 -24.26 5.70 20.92
C THR A 721 -24.43 4.65 19.82
N LEU A 722 -23.99 3.42 20.03
CA LEU A 722 -23.99 2.34 19.03
C LEU A 722 -25.38 2.06 18.45
N ALA A 723 -26.40 1.89 19.29
CA ALA A 723 -27.75 1.57 18.82
C ALA A 723 -28.34 2.72 18.00
N LYS A 724 -28.20 3.96 18.48
CA LYS A 724 -28.59 5.17 17.74
C LYS A 724 -27.84 5.30 16.41
N ALA A 725 -26.53 5.14 16.44
CA ALA A 725 -25.65 5.25 15.28
C ALA A 725 -25.94 4.21 14.19
N PHE A 726 -26.35 3.00 14.59
CA PHE A 726 -26.77 1.94 13.68
C PHE A 726 -28.29 1.91 13.44
N ARG A 727 -29.03 2.87 14.00
CA ARG A 727 -30.50 2.99 13.89
C ARG A 727 -31.21 1.68 14.28
N LEU A 728 -30.68 1.00 15.29
CA LEU A 728 -31.25 -0.24 15.79
C LEU A 728 -32.55 0.03 16.53
N LYS A 729 -33.49 -0.91 16.43
CA LYS A 729 -34.79 -0.82 17.09
C LYS A 729 -34.66 -1.33 18.53
N GLU A 730 -35.44 -0.78 19.44
CA GLU A 730 -35.44 -1.17 20.86
C GLU A 730 -35.60 -2.69 21.04
N LYS A 731 -36.52 -3.31 20.29
CA LYS A 731 -36.75 -4.76 20.32
C LYS A 731 -35.56 -5.63 19.87
N THR A 732 -34.56 -5.03 19.20
CA THR A 732 -33.33 -5.70 18.76
C THR A 732 -32.28 -5.66 19.87
N LEU A 733 -32.37 -4.73 20.82
CA LEU A 733 -31.36 -4.55 21.86
C LEU A 733 -31.46 -5.64 22.93
N LEU A 734 -30.31 -6.18 23.34
CA LEU A 734 -30.20 -7.18 24.39
C LEU A 734 -29.24 -6.67 25.47
N ARG A 735 -29.81 -6.16 26.57
CA ARG A 735 -29.11 -5.55 27.71
C ARG A 735 -28.62 -6.61 28.69
N VAL A 736 -27.48 -7.22 28.36
CA VAL A 736 -26.94 -8.38 29.09
C VAL A 736 -25.44 -8.30 29.36
N GLY A 737 -24.76 -7.23 28.90
CA GLY A 737 -23.29 -7.19 28.94
C GLY A 737 -22.65 -7.97 27.80
N TYR A 738 -21.33 -8.06 27.81
CA TYR A 738 -20.59 -8.85 26.82
C TYR A 738 -20.11 -10.19 27.40
N PRO A 739 -20.42 -11.34 26.77
CA PRO A 739 -19.94 -12.65 27.19
C PRO A 739 -18.43 -12.75 27.42
N ARG A 740 -17.60 -12.03 26.65
CA ARG A 740 -16.14 -12.02 26.86
C ARG A 740 -15.72 -11.40 28.20
N ASN A 741 -16.56 -10.51 28.75
CA ASN A 741 -16.29 -9.76 29.97
C ASN A 741 -16.68 -10.54 31.23
N ASP A 742 -17.46 -11.62 31.09
CA ASP A 742 -17.83 -12.48 32.23
C ASP A 742 -16.60 -12.97 33.00
N ALA A 743 -15.53 -13.32 32.27
CA ALA A 743 -14.28 -13.77 32.86
C ALA A 743 -13.54 -12.68 33.65
N LEU A 744 -13.77 -11.40 33.33
CA LEU A 744 -13.18 -10.26 34.04
C LEU A 744 -13.93 -9.99 35.35
N VAL A 745 -15.27 -9.96 35.29
CA VAL A 745 -16.11 -9.77 36.49
C VAL A 745 -15.89 -10.89 37.50
N ARG A 746 -15.86 -12.15 37.04
CA ARG A 746 -15.55 -13.30 37.91
C ARG A 746 -14.13 -13.27 38.48
N ALA A 747 -13.16 -12.74 37.73
CA ALA A 747 -11.80 -12.58 38.23
C ALA A 747 -11.77 -11.55 39.38
N ARG A 748 -12.44 -10.40 39.22
CA ARG A 748 -12.59 -9.40 40.29
C ARG A 748 -13.26 -9.99 41.52
N GLN A 749 -14.39 -10.69 41.36
CA GLN A 749 -15.12 -11.31 42.47
C GLN A 749 -14.22 -12.28 43.26
N ARG A 750 -13.53 -13.17 42.55
CA ARG A 750 -12.60 -14.13 43.17
C ARG A 750 -11.43 -13.43 43.87
N GLU A 751 -10.91 -12.33 43.31
CA GLU A 751 -9.86 -11.52 43.95
C GLU A 751 -10.34 -10.86 45.24
N THR A 752 -11.57 -10.33 45.25
CA THR A 752 -12.20 -9.79 46.45
C THR A 752 -12.42 -10.87 47.52
N GLU A 753 -12.90 -12.04 47.13
CA GLU A 753 -13.14 -13.18 48.03
C GLU A 753 -11.84 -13.71 48.67
N LEU A 754 -10.78 -13.84 47.87
CA LEU A 754 -9.49 -14.38 48.33
C LEU A 754 -8.59 -13.33 48.99
N GLY A 755 -8.89 -12.03 48.84
CA GLY A 755 -8.04 -10.93 49.30
C GLY A 755 -6.68 -10.84 48.60
N ARG A 756 -6.47 -11.63 47.55
CA ARG A 756 -5.21 -11.68 46.77
C ARG A 756 -5.48 -12.05 45.33
N ARG A 757 -4.55 -11.68 44.45
CA ARG A 757 -4.61 -12.05 43.04
C ARG A 757 -3.93 -13.37 42.75
N GLU A 758 -4.57 -14.20 41.95
CA GLU A 758 -3.97 -15.41 41.40
C GLU A 758 -3.39 -15.10 40.01
N ARG A 759 -2.07 -15.25 39.87
CA ARG A 759 -1.39 -15.19 38.57
C ARG A 759 -1.76 -16.46 37.79
N GLY A 760 -2.52 -16.29 36.72
CA GLY A 760 -2.93 -17.41 35.86
C GLY A 760 -1.74 -18.07 35.13
N PRO A 761 -1.95 -19.22 34.45
CA PRO A 761 -0.88 -19.97 33.78
C PRO A 761 -0.11 -19.17 32.72
N LEU A 762 -0.73 -18.11 32.19
CA LEU A 762 -0.10 -17.20 31.25
C LEU A 762 1.12 -16.45 31.84
N ALA A 763 1.14 -16.21 33.15
CA ALA A 763 2.28 -15.57 33.80
C ALA A 763 3.54 -16.43 33.67
N ALA A 764 3.40 -17.74 33.97
CA ALA A 764 4.47 -18.71 33.83
C ALA A 764 4.89 -18.92 32.37
N GLU A 765 3.92 -18.96 31.44
CA GLU A 765 4.19 -19.05 30.00
C GLU A 765 5.04 -17.88 29.48
N LEU A 766 4.81 -16.68 30.02
CA LEU A 766 5.56 -15.46 29.66
C LEU A 766 6.84 -15.27 30.49
N GLY A 767 7.14 -16.16 31.44
CA GLY A 767 8.33 -16.05 32.29
C GLY A 767 8.29 -14.85 33.24
N ILE A 768 7.11 -14.42 33.66
CA ILE A 768 6.94 -13.26 34.57
C ILE A 768 7.25 -13.70 36.00
N PRO A 769 8.19 -13.03 36.71
CA PRO A 769 8.49 -13.35 38.11
C PRO A 769 7.32 -13.01 39.05
N GLU A 770 7.15 -13.80 40.11
CA GLU A 770 6.00 -13.69 41.03
C GLU A 770 5.94 -12.37 41.81
N ASP A 771 7.10 -11.76 42.07
CA ASP A 771 7.26 -10.50 42.79
C ASP A 771 6.98 -9.26 41.92
N ARG A 772 6.74 -9.42 40.61
CA ARG A 772 6.59 -8.30 39.68
C ARG A 772 5.14 -7.94 39.41
N THR A 773 4.91 -6.64 39.32
CA THR A 773 3.64 -6.04 38.90
C THR A 773 3.61 -5.94 37.37
N VAL A 774 2.56 -6.42 36.75
CA VAL A 774 2.40 -6.51 35.30
C VAL A 774 1.61 -5.32 34.78
N LEU A 775 2.21 -4.51 33.92
CA LEU A 775 1.54 -3.42 33.23
C LEU A 775 1.26 -3.85 31.79
N LEU A 776 0.07 -3.56 31.27
CA LEU A 776 -0.28 -3.81 29.87
C LEU A 776 -0.37 -2.49 29.12
N TYR A 777 0.48 -2.30 28.10
CA TYR A 777 0.35 -1.21 27.15
C TYR A 777 -0.42 -1.66 25.91
N ALA A 778 -1.60 -1.08 25.69
CA ALA A 778 -2.51 -1.43 24.60
C ALA A 778 -3.07 -0.18 23.89
N PRO A 779 -2.28 0.49 23.02
CA PRO A 779 -2.69 1.70 22.32
C PRO A 779 -3.60 1.41 21.12
N THR A 780 -4.31 2.44 20.64
CA THR A 780 -5.10 2.35 19.41
C THR A 780 -4.25 2.33 18.15
N PHE A 781 -4.75 1.69 17.10
CA PHE A 781 -4.08 1.61 15.79
C PHE A 781 -3.84 2.99 15.16
N ARG A 782 -2.66 3.18 14.56
CA ARG A 782 -2.27 4.34 13.74
C ARG A 782 -1.95 3.89 12.30
N LYS A 783 -2.27 4.73 11.31
CA LYS A 783 -2.04 4.43 9.88
C LYS A 783 -0.62 4.76 9.39
N ALA A 784 0.18 5.46 10.18
CA ALA A 784 1.58 5.75 9.85
C ALA A 784 2.33 4.43 9.57
N GLY A 785 3.01 4.34 8.42
CA GLY A 785 3.81 3.16 8.04
C GLY A 785 3.16 2.13 7.10
N GLY A 786 1.94 2.34 6.62
CA GLY A 786 1.31 1.46 5.62
C GLY A 786 0.78 0.12 6.18
N ARG A 787 0.46 -0.85 5.29
CA ARG A 787 -0.24 -2.11 5.67
C ARG A 787 0.60 -3.10 6.51
N HIS A 788 1.86 -2.77 6.84
CA HIS A 788 2.82 -3.56 7.63
C HIS A 788 3.82 -2.66 8.39
N GLY A 789 3.36 -1.51 8.94
CA GLY A 789 4.24 -0.54 9.60
C GLY A 789 4.89 -1.07 10.88
N ARG A 790 6.13 -0.69 11.15
CA ARG A 790 6.78 -0.86 12.47
C ARG A 790 5.99 -0.02 13.47
N PHE A 791 5.60 -0.60 14.60
CA PHE A 791 5.06 0.16 15.72
C PHE A 791 6.21 0.57 16.63
N GLU A 792 6.49 1.87 16.65
CA GLU A 792 7.45 2.48 17.57
C GLU A 792 6.70 2.94 18.81
N LEU A 793 7.28 2.67 19.98
CA LEU A 793 6.71 3.11 21.24
C LEU A 793 6.89 4.62 21.34
N PRO A 794 5.86 5.38 21.77
CA PRO A 794 5.92 6.85 21.88
C PRO A 794 6.68 7.32 23.14
N PHE A 795 7.56 6.46 23.68
CA PHE A 795 8.39 6.71 24.84
C PHE A 795 9.61 5.80 24.77
N ASP A 796 10.71 6.19 25.43
CA ASP A 796 11.90 5.38 25.54
C ASP A 796 11.66 4.12 26.40
N VAL A 797 11.66 2.96 25.73
CA VAL A 797 11.42 1.66 26.35
C VAL A 797 12.59 1.17 27.20
N GLU A 798 13.82 1.57 26.88
CA GLU A 798 15.01 1.24 27.67
C GLU A 798 15.02 2.05 28.96
N ARG A 799 14.71 3.35 28.86
CA ARG A 799 14.49 4.22 30.05
C ARG A 799 13.41 3.67 30.96
N PHE A 800 12.29 3.18 30.40
CA PHE A 800 11.25 2.51 31.19
C PHE A 800 11.81 1.25 31.88
N ALA A 801 12.49 0.38 31.14
CA ALA A 801 13.02 -0.88 31.65
C ALA A 801 14.09 -0.69 32.73
N ASP A 802 14.87 0.40 32.67
CA ASP A 802 15.90 0.71 33.66
C ASP A 802 15.33 1.34 34.93
N GLN A 803 14.35 2.24 34.79
CA GLN A 803 13.74 2.91 35.96
C GLN A 803 12.73 2.05 36.71
N PHE A 804 12.06 1.14 35.99
CA PHE A 804 10.91 0.42 36.52
C PHE A 804 10.99 -1.09 36.36
N GLY A 805 11.92 -1.61 35.56
CA GLY A 805 12.02 -3.04 35.28
C GLY A 805 12.52 -3.88 36.46
N ASP A 806 12.76 -3.28 37.63
CA ASP A 806 12.97 -3.91 38.93
C ASP A 806 11.67 -4.15 39.72
N ARG A 807 10.57 -3.53 39.30
CA ARG A 807 9.24 -3.63 39.94
C ARG A 807 8.14 -4.04 38.97
N TYR A 808 8.23 -3.58 37.71
CA TYR A 808 7.23 -3.79 36.68
C TYR A 808 7.72 -4.68 35.55
N VAL A 809 6.79 -5.48 35.00
CA VAL A 809 6.93 -6.09 33.67
C VAL A 809 5.90 -5.45 32.74
N LEU A 810 6.36 -4.88 31.62
CA LEU A 810 5.49 -4.24 30.64
C LEU A 810 5.15 -5.19 29.49
N LEU A 811 3.89 -5.56 29.37
CA LEU A 811 3.35 -6.28 28.23
C LEU A 811 2.96 -5.27 27.15
N VAL A 812 3.52 -5.36 25.95
CA VAL A 812 3.17 -4.49 24.83
C VAL A 812 2.25 -5.24 23.87
N ARG A 813 1.04 -4.72 23.66
CA ARG A 813 0.07 -5.26 22.70
C ARG A 813 -0.26 -4.22 21.63
N SER A 814 0.47 -4.26 20.53
CA SER A 814 0.16 -3.47 19.34
C SER A 814 -0.98 -4.09 18.53
N HIS A 815 -1.53 -3.33 17.59
CA HIS A 815 -2.53 -3.85 16.66
C HIS A 815 -1.91 -4.92 15.74
N TYR A 816 -2.66 -5.98 15.39
CA TYR A 816 -2.18 -7.13 14.59
C TYR A 816 -1.64 -6.79 13.18
N LEU A 817 -1.79 -5.55 12.71
CA LEU A 817 -1.22 -5.07 11.44
C LEU A 817 0.19 -4.50 11.60
N ASN A 818 0.63 -4.31 12.85
CA ASN A 818 1.92 -3.76 13.20
C ASN A 818 2.79 -4.86 13.83
N HIS A 819 4.10 -4.64 13.84
CA HIS A 819 5.05 -5.45 14.58
C HIS A 819 5.82 -4.54 15.53
N VAL A 820 5.95 -4.96 16.79
CA VAL A 820 6.75 -4.27 17.81
C VAL A 820 8.18 -4.75 17.70
N VAL A 821 9.15 -3.84 17.67
CA VAL A 821 10.57 -4.22 17.74
C VAL A 821 11.10 -3.71 19.06
N LEU A 822 11.39 -4.63 19.98
CA LEU A 822 11.95 -4.33 21.30
C LEU A 822 13.48 -4.48 21.27
N PRO A 823 14.25 -3.55 21.87
CA PRO A 823 15.68 -3.71 22.08
C PRO A 823 16.01 -4.97 22.89
N PRO A 824 17.13 -5.67 22.64
CA PRO A 824 17.54 -6.82 23.46
C PRO A 824 17.75 -6.50 24.94
N THR A 825 18.11 -5.26 25.26
CA THR A 825 18.36 -4.72 26.61
C THR A 825 17.14 -4.78 27.53
N VAL A 826 15.93 -4.77 26.97
CA VAL A 826 14.67 -4.80 27.75
C VAL A 826 14.10 -6.21 27.95
N ALA A 827 14.81 -7.24 27.49
CA ALA A 827 14.34 -8.63 27.56
C ALA A 827 14.01 -9.06 29.00
N GLY A 828 12.85 -9.69 29.18
CA GLY A 828 12.32 -10.11 30.48
C GLY A 828 11.65 -9.00 31.29
N ARG A 829 11.88 -7.72 30.97
CA ARG A 829 11.22 -6.56 31.59
C ARG A 829 10.11 -5.99 30.70
N VAL A 830 10.26 -6.11 29.39
CA VAL A 830 9.26 -5.72 28.39
C VAL A 830 9.01 -6.90 27.44
N ILE A 831 7.76 -7.28 27.25
CA ILE A 831 7.36 -8.48 26.51
C ILE A 831 6.35 -8.11 25.43
N ASP A 832 6.66 -8.41 24.17
CA ASP A 832 5.68 -8.28 23.08
C ASP A 832 4.65 -9.42 23.13
N VAL A 833 3.39 -9.05 23.32
CA VAL A 833 2.24 -9.96 23.35
C VAL A 833 1.28 -9.72 22.19
N SER A 834 1.69 -8.97 21.16
CA SER A 834 0.87 -8.60 20.00
C SER A 834 0.38 -9.81 19.18
N ALA A 835 1.11 -10.93 19.21
CA ALA A 835 0.72 -12.17 18.55
C ALA A 835 -0.47 -12.87 19.23
N ARG A 836 -0.81 -12.52 20.49
CA ARG A 836 -1.94 -13.11 21.19
C ARG A 836 -3.24 -12.43 20.79
N HIS A 837 -4.04 -13.17 20.02
CA HIS A 837 -5.32 -12.72 19.51
C HIS A 837 -6.35 -12.42 20.61
N ASP A 838 -6.52 -13.31 21.58
CA ASP A 838 -7.45 -13.12 22.69
C ASP A 838 -6.85 -12.14 23.73
N VAL A 839 -7.60 -11.09 24.08
CA VAL A 839 -7.16 -10.06 25.03
C VAL A 839 -7.54 -10.38 26.46
N THR A 840 -8.62 -11.13 26.66
CA THR A 840 -9.17 -11.39 28.00
C THR A 840 -8.13 -12.00 28.97
N PRO A 841 -7.30 -12.98 28.56
CA PRO A 841 -6.24 -13.50 29.43
C PRO A 841 -5.18 -12.45 29.82
N LEU A 842 -4.84 -11.53 28.91
CA LEU A 842 -3.88 -10.45 29.17
C LEU A 842 -4.46 -9.40 30.12
N LEU A 843 -5.75 -9.04 29.94
CA LEU A 843 -6.44 -8.12 30.86
C LEU A 843 -6.49 -8.71 32.27
N LYS A 844 -6.82 -10.01 32.41
CA LYS A 844 -6.82 -10.68 33.72
C LYS A 844 -5.44 -10.72 34.37
N LEU A 845 -4.38 -10.88 33.58
CA LEU A 845 -3.01 -10.95 34.06
C LEU A 845 -2.49 -9.59 34.55
N ALA A 846 -2.82 -8.50 33.84
CA ALA A 846 -2.29 -7.18 34.10
C ALA A 846 -2.80 -6.55 35.40
N ASP A 847 -1.91 -5.92 36.17
CA ASP A 847 -2.21 -5.06 37.32
C ASP A 847 -2.60 -3.65 36.91
N GLY A 848 -2.06 -3.15 35.81
CA GLY A 848 -2.41 -1.87 35.24
C GLY A 848 -2.61 -1.92 33.75
N LEU A 849 -3.50 -1.05 33.25
CA LEU A 849 -3.64 -0.81 31.81
C LEU A 849 -3.12 0.59 31.48
N ILE A 850 -2.17 0.66 30.55
CA ILE A 850 -1.75 1.88 29.88
C ILE A 850 -2.39 1.85 28.48
N THR A 851 -3.19 2.86 28.17
CA THR A 851 -3.90 2.94 26.89
C THR A 851 -4.08 4.40 26.47
N ASP A 852 -4.79 4.63 25.38
CA ASP A 852 -5.13 5.94 24.84
C ASP A 852 -6.66 6.00 24.61
N TYR A 853 -7.12 6.22 23.38
CA TYR A 853 -8.53 6.27 22.98
C TYR A 853 -9.11 4.89 22.61
N SER A 854 -8.69 3.84 23.32
CA SER A 854 -9.04 2.45 23.01
C SER A 854 -10.30 2.01 23.76
N SER A 855 -11.19 1.28 23.07
CA SER A 855 -12.39 0.71 23.72
C SER A 855 -12.05 -0.36 24.76
N VAL A 856 -10.80 -0.86 24.80
CA VAL A 856 -10.35 -1.84 25.81
C VAL A 856 -10.42 -1.28 27.24
N MET A 857 -10.39 0.05 27.40
CA MET A 857 -10.54 0.70 28.71
C MET A 857 -11.87 0.33 29.39
N PHE A 858 -12.96 0.21 28.61
CA PHE A 858 -14.28 -0.14 29.13
C PHE A 858 -14.33 -1.58 29.65
N ASP A 859 -13.57 -2.49 29.05
CA ASP A 859 -13.51 -3.89 29.50
C ASP A 859 -12.60 -4.02 30.72
N TYR A 860 -11.41 -3.40 30.67
CA TYR A 860 -10.43 -3.49 31.75
C TYR A 860 -10.93 -2.85 33.04
N ALA A 861 -11.69 -1.76 32.95
CA ALA A 861 -12.28 -1.11 34.12
C ALA A 861 -13.14 -2.07 34.96
N LEU A 862 -13.74 -3.12 34.38
CA LEU A 862 -14.53 -4.11 35.12
C LEU A 862 -13.73 -4.87 36.18
N LEU A 863 -12.40 -4.93 36.04
CA LEU A 863 -11.51 -5.52 37.04
C LEU A 863 -11.32 -4.60 38.26
N ASP A 864 -11.77 -3.35 38.19
CA ASP A 864 -11.48 -2.27 39.14
C ASP A 864 -9.98 -2.13 39.44
N ARG A 865 -9.18 -2.07 38.37
CA ARG A 865 -7.73 -1.92 38.43
C ARG A 865 -7.29 -0.58 37.85
N PRO A 866 -6.12 -0.05 38.23
CA PRO A 866 -5.67 1.25 37.77
C PRO A 866 -5.47 1.32 36.24
N LEU A 867 -5.80 2.48 35.68
CA LEU A 867 -5.62 2.82 34.27
C LEU A 867 -4.74 4.07 34.15
N VAL A 868 -3.90 4.14 33.11
CA VAL A 868 -3.17 5.35 32.72
C VAL A 868 -3.46 5.63 31.25
N PHE A 869 -3.81 6.88 30.94
CA PHE A 869 -4.14 7.32 29.59
C PHE A 869 -2.98 8.12 28.99
N PHE A 870 -2.15 7.48 28.16
CA PHE A 870 -1.05 8.15 27.47
C PHE A 870 -1.50 8.68 26.10
N THR A 871 -1.91 9.95 26.08
CA THR A 871 -2.58 10.66 24.99
C THR A 871 -1.65 11.67 24.32
N TYR A 872 -0.47 11.22 23.87
CA TYR A 872 0.61 12.07 23.35
C TYR A 872 0.25 12.81 22.04
N ASP A 873 -0.66 12.25 21.25
CA ASP A 873 -1.06 12.75 19.94
C ASP A 873 -2.53 13.18 19.88
N TYR A 874 -3.12 13.58 21.02
CA TYR A 874 -4.55 13.88 21.10
C TYR A 874 -5.02 14.90 20.07
N ASP A 875 -4.29 16.01 19.95
CA ASP A 875 -4.71 17.13 19.14
C ASP A 875 -4.70 16.74 17.64
N GLU A 876 -3.66 16.03 17.18
CA GLU A 876 -3.60 15.45 15.83
C GLU A 876 -4.71 14.40 15.61
N TYR A 877 -4.91 13.52 16.58
CA TYR A 877 -5.87 12.41 16.49
C TYR A 877 -7.34 12.85 16.44
N VAL A 878 -7.69 13.91 17.18
CA VAL A 878 -9.03 14.48 17.21
C VAL A 878 -9.33 15.25 15.92
N HIS A 879 -8.33 15.96 15.37
CA HIS A 879 -8.49 16.71 14.12
C HIS A 879 -8.49 15.82 12.86
N GLU A 880 -7.86 14.64 12.90
CA GLU A 880 -7.90 13.64 11.81
C GLU A 880 -9.04 12.60 11.94
N GLY A 881 -9.80 12.64 13.03
CA GLY A 881 -10.67 11.55 13.50
C GLY A 881 -12.17 11.64 13.18
N ARG A 882 -12.90 10.57 13.52
CA ARG A 882 -14.37 10.45 13.35
C ARG A 882 -15.19 11.30 14.36
N GLY A 883 -14.54 12.01 15.27
CA GLY A 883 -15.12 12.58 16.49
C GLY A 883 -15.38 11.50 17.57
N THR A 884 -15.54 11.92 18.83
CA THR A 884 -15.88 11.05 19.98
C THR A 884 -17.26 11.37 20.55
N TYR A 885 -17.88 10.41 21.23
CA TYR A 885 -19.20 10.57 21.86
C TYR A 885 -19.16 11.31 23.20
N PHE A 886 -17.99 11.34 23.85
CA PHE A 886 -17.73 12.13 25.05
C PHE A 886 -16.24 12.51 25.08
N ASP A 887 -15.90 13.52 25.88
CA ASP A 887 -14.51 13.89 26.11
C ASP A 887 -13.87 12.93 27.11
N LEU A 888 -12.90 12.14 26.63
CA LEU A 888 -12.15 11.22 27.46
C LEU A 888 -11.26 11.95 28.47
N LEU A 889 -10.76 13.15 28.13
CA LEU A 889 -9.88 13.91 29.02
C LEU A 889 -10.61 14.32 30.31
N GLU A 890 -11.91 14.60 30.21
CA GLU A 890 -12.74 15.00 31.34
C GLU A 890 -13.26 13.82 32.18
N HIS A 891 -13.41 12.64 31.56
CA HIS A 891 -14.11 11.50 32.16
C HIS A 891 -13.22 10.26 32.36
N ALA A 892 -11.89 10.41 32.24
CA ALA A 892 -10.95 9.30 32.36
C ALA A 892 -10.97 8.71 33.79
N PRO A 893 -11.07 7.38 33.94
CA PRO A 893 -11.01 6.69 35.24
C PRO A 893 -9.56 6.52 35.76
N GLY A 894 -8.65 7.41 35.36
CA GLY A 894 -7.22 7.36 35.63
C GLY A 894 -6.52 8.61 35.11
N PRO A 895 -5.24 8.83 35.49
CA PRO A 895 -4.48 9.98 35.02
C PRO A 895 -4.35 10.01 33.50
N VAL A 896 -4.49 11.21 32.95
CA VAL A 896 -4.28 11.50 31.54
C VAL A 896 -2.97 12.27 31.38
N VAL A 897 -2.05 11.71 30.59
CA VAL A 897 -0.69 12.23 30.41
C VAL A 897 -0.39 12.39 28.93
N ARG A 898 0.32 13.46 28.57
CA ARG A 898 0.63 13.81 27.16
C ARG A 898 2.11 13.75 26.82
N THR A 899 2.99 13.83 27.81
CA THR A 899 4.45 13.83 27.62
C THR A 899 5.06 12.55 28.18
N GLU A 900 6.24 12.17 27.69
CA GLU A 900 6.99 11.03 28.23
C GLU A 900 7.32 11.23 29.72
N ASP A 901 7.75 12.42 30.13
CA ASP A 901 8.10 12.69 31.53
C ASP A 901 6.88 12.56 32.46
N ASP A 902 5.70 13.01 32.03
CA ASP A 902 4.47 12.82 32.82
C ASP A 902 4.01 11.37 32.81
N PHE A 903 4.23 10.64 31.72
CA PHE A 903 4.05 9.19 31.68
C PHE A 903 4.94 8.49 32.71
N HIS A 904 6.24 8.78 32.76
CA HIS A 904 7.15 8.21 33.76
C HIS A 904 6.76 8.58 35.19
N LYS A 905 6.32 9.83 35.44
CA LYS A 905 5.80 10.23 36.76
C LYS A 905 4.58 9.42 37.14
N ALA A 906 3.62 9.24 36.23
CA ALA A 906 2.42 8.44 36.48
C ALA A 906 2.77 6.97 36.80
N ILE A 907 3.71 6.36 36.08
CA ILE A 907 4.20 5.01 36.37
C ILE A 907 4.92 4.95 37.72
N LYS A 908 5.73 5.95 38.06
CA LYS A 908 6.42 6.01 39.36
C LYS A 908 5.44 6.06 40.54
N SER A 909 4.32 6.77 40.38
CA SER A 909 3.25 6.91 41.38
C SER A 909 2.08 5.94 41.18
N PHE A 910 2.26 4.88 40.38
CA PHE A 910 1.16 4.01 39.92
C PHE A 910 0.35 3.41 41.07
N GLU A 911 1.01 2.96 42.14
CA GLU A 911 0.35 2.36 43.31
C GLU A 911 -0.41 3.39 44.16
N SER A 912 0.13 4.59 44.35
CA SER A 912 -0.58 5.66 45.06
C SER A 912 -1.77 6.18 44.25
N GLN A 913 -1.60 6.36 42.93
CA GLN A 913 -2.67 6.81 42.04
C GLN A 913 -3.79 5.77 41.91
N ALA A 914 -3.49 4.48 42.12
CA ALA A 914 -4.50 3.44 42.20
C ALA A 914 -5.59 3.78 43.23
N LEU A 915 -5.19 4.37 44.37
CA LEU A 915 -6.11 4.74 45.45
C LEU A 915 -6.90 6.00 45.09
N ASP A 916 -6.24 7.02 44.55
CA ASP A 916 -6.83 8.33 44.24
C ASP A 916 -8.01 8.23 43.25
N TYR A 917 -7.90 7.34 42.25
CA TYR A 917 -8.91 7.19 41.19
C TYR A 917 -9.98 6.13 41.49
N THR A 918 -10.05 5.59 42.72
CA THR A 918 -11.01 4.53 43.06
C THR A 918 -12.45 4.95 42.81
N LYS A 919 -12.84 6.16 43.26
CA LYS A 919 -14.20 6.67 43.05
C LYS A 919 -14.51 6.84 41.56
N SER A 920 -13.61 7.47 40.81
CA SER A 920 -13.77 7.68 39.37
C SER A 920 -13.87 6.36 38.58
N ARG A 921 -13.10 5.34 38.96
CA ARG A 921 -13.23 3.99 38.37
C ARG A 921 -14.60 3.37 38.66
N GLN A 922 -15.08 3.46 39.89
CA GLN A 922 -16.39 2.91 40.27
C GLN A 922 -17.54 3.60 39.53
N GLU A 923 -17.50 4.92 39.39
CA GLU A 923 -18.46 5.69 38.59
C GLU A 923 -18.39 5.31 37.10
N PHE A 924 -17.18 5.14 36.57
CA PHE A 924 -16.97 4.70 35.19
C PHE A 924 -17.52 3.28 34.95
N ILE A 925 -17.28 2.33 35.86
CA ILE A 925 -17.84 0.97 35.79
C ILE A 925 -19.37 1.02 35.84
N ALA A 926 -19.96 1.80 36.74
CA ALA A 926 -21.41 1.93 36.85
C ALA A 926 -22.03 2.48 35.55
N LYS A 927 -21.37 3.45 34.90
CA LYS A 927 -21.85 4.09 33.66
C LYS A 927 -21.64 3.22 32.41
N PHE A 928 -20.50 2.55 32.29
CA PHE A 928 -20.10 1.86 31.06
C PHE A 928 -20.14 0.34 31.14
N GLY A 929 -20.41 -0.24 32.30
CA GLY A 929 -20.49 -1.69 32.56
C GLY A 929 -21.77 -2.13 33.26
N GLU A 930 -22.84 -1.33 33.20
CA GLU A 930 -24.11 -1.51 33.91
C GLU A 930 -24.70 -2.95 33.83
N TYR A 931 -24.56 -3.60 32.67
CA TYR A 931 -25.08 -4.95 32.43
C TYR A 931 -24.01 -6.05 32.49
N ASP A 932 -22.73 -5.71 32.68
CA ASP A 932 -21.66 -6.71 32.82
C ASP A 932 -21.66 -7.31 34.25
N ARG A 933 -22.51 -8.31 34.48
CA ARG A 933 -22.71 -8.95 35.82
C ARG A 933 -21.92 -10.24 36.03
N GLY A 934 -21.18 -10.71 35.03
CA GLY A 934 -20.43 -11.97 35.12
C GLY A 934 -21.20 -13.20 34.64
N ASP A 935 -22.40 -13.01 34.08
CA ASP A 935 -23.34 -14.04 33.66
C ASP A 935 -23.95 -13.77 32.26
N ALA A 936 -23.37 -12.89 31.46
CA ALA A 936 -23.87 -12.51 30.14
C ALA A 936 -23.99 -13.73 29.21
N ALA A 937 -22.95 -14.57 29.17
CA ALA A 937 -22.94 -15.78 28.37
C ALA A 937 -24.07 -16.73 28.82
N LYS A 938 -24.17 -16.97 30.14
CA LYS A 938 -25.18 -17.85 30.73
C LYS A 938 -26.59 -17.35 30.42
N SER A 939 -26.85 -16.06 30.63
CA SER A 939 -28.15 -15.44 30.40
C SER A 939 -28.61 -15.57 28.94
N ILE A 940 -27.69 -15.35 27.99
CA ILE A 940 -27.98 -15.54 26.55
C ILE A 940 -28.24 -17.02 26.26
N VAL A 941 -27.41 -17.92 26.81
CA VAL A 941 -27.56 -19.36 26.60
C VAL A 941 -28.91 -19.86 27.10
N ASP A 942 -29.29 -19.47 28.31
CA ASP A 942 -30.57 -19.84 28.91
C ASP A 942 -31.75 -19.25 28.11
N GLN A 943 -31.63 -18.01 27.63
CA GLN A 943 -32.71 -17.35 26.90
C GLN A 943 -32.97 -17.95 25.52
N PHE A 944 -31.92 -18.27 24.76
CA PHE A 944 -32.05 -18.68 23.35
C PHE A 944 -31.91 -20.19 23.12
N PHE A 945 -31.27 -20.91 24.05
CA PHE A 945 -30.82 -22.28 23.83
C PHE A 945 -31.22 -23.27 24.94
N ALA A 946 -31.92 -22.85 26.01
CA ALA A 946 -32.30 -23.74 27.13
C ALA A 946 -33.08 -25.00 26.68
N GLN A 947 -33.91 -24.89 25.65
CA GLN A 947 -34.66 -26.00 25.07
C GLN A 947 -33.80 -27.11 24.41
N TRP A 948 -32.48 -26.92 24.35
CA TRP A 948 -31.52 -27.89 23.83
C TRP A 948 -30.74 -28.58 24.94
N SER A 949 -31.07 -28.31 26.20
CA SER A 949 -30.60 -29.12 27.33
C SER A 949 -31.05 -30.56 27.12
N ARG A 950 -30.16 -31.49 27.43
CA ARG A 950 -30.49 -32.92 27.42
C ARG A 950 -31.48 -33.27 28.52
#